data_AF-A0A939AQP3-F1
#
_entry.id   AF-A0A939AQP3-F1
#
_cell.length_a   1.000
_cell.length_b   1.000
_cell.length_c   1.000
_cell.angle_alpha   90.00
_cell.angle_beta   90.00
_cell.angle_gamma   90.00
#
_symmetry.space_group_name_H-M   'P 1'
#
loop_
_entity.id
_entity.type
_entity.pdbx_description
1 polymer ?
#
loop_
_entity_poly.entity_id
_entity_poly.type
_entity_poly.pdbx_seq_one_letter_code
_entity_poly.pdbx_strand_id
1 'polypeptide(L)'
;MPTRAPYPFAEIEPRWQTAWAETRCFRAAQPGEPGSEKPKVYILDMFPYPSAAGLHVGHLEGYTATDIVARYRRMRGMNVLHPMGWDAFGLPAEQHAMQTGTHPRVTTAKNIDNFRRQIQAMGFSYDWEREIDTTDPKYVRWTQWIFLKLYEKDLAYVAEAPVWYCPALGTVLANEEVLPTNEGPRSERGNHPVERRPMRQWMLKITAYAERLLQDLDLLEWPESLKEMQRNWIGKSEGAEVVFAVDGSKEKIPVYTTRPDTLFGATYLVLAPEHPRVASLTSPSQKTAVEKYVRESSAKSDLERTELAKKKTGVPIGAMVVNPVNGEKIPVWVADYVLASYGTGAVMSVPAHDERDFAFAKAYGLPIRKVIRPESGSVPDCFTEDGVNFDSGFLDGLKTPKAKAAVIDWLEKRGLGRRQVRYKLRDWLFSRQRYWGEPFPVVWKGDQHQPLLEKELPLTLPELADFQPTASGEPPLGKAETWKKLPDGRMRELNTMPQWAGSCWYYLRFCDPHNDSLPWSAAAEKYWMAGGGVDLYVGGAEHAVLHLLYARFWHKVLFDLKLVSHPEPFRRLVNQGIILGEDNRKMSKSIGNVVNPDEVIREHGADALRVFEMFLGPLEQMKPWSSKGMEGSVRFLARVWRLVCEETESGEWIPSPTLVDEAPEPETVKALAKATAKVTEDLEKLQFNTAISALMVLVNHLTGLERRPKAAVAQLSKLLAPFAPHLAEEVHARLGEKGLASVAAWPTFRKEDLEEESVELAVQVNSKLKGRMILPSKAGKEEIEKMVRVHPEIRTWTGGKIVQKVIVVPGRIVNLVT
;
A
#
# COMPACT_ATOMS: atom_id res chain seq x y z
N MET A 1 -10.98 19.07 -42.51
CA MET A 1 -10.07 18.01 -42.99
C MET A 1 -10.73 16.68 -42.65
N PRO A 2 -10.78 15.68 -43.54
CA PRO A 2 -11.25 14.36 -43.15
C PRO A 2 -10.40 13.89 -41.95
N THR A 3 -11.08 13.34 -40.94
CA THR A 3 -10.44 12.71 -39.78
C THR A 3 -9.50 11.63 -40.30
N ARG A 4 -8.19 11.88 -40.24
CA ARG A 4 -7.16 10.94 -40.72
C ARG A 4 -7.32 9.62 -39.98
N ALA A 5 -7.32 8.50 -40.71
CA ALA A 5 -7.59 7.18 -40.14
C ALA A 5 -6.57 6.82 -39.02
N PRO A 6 -7.01 6.13 -37.96
CA PRO A 6 -6.11 5.51 -36.99
C PRO A 6 -5.28 4.41 -37.66
N TYR A 7 -4.16 4.01 -37.04
CA TYR A 7 -3.45 2.81 -37.50
C TYR A 7 -4.30 1.55 -37.24
N PRO A 8 -4.13 0.44 -37.99
CA PRO A 8 -5.04 -0.71 -37.93
C PRO A 8 -4.84 -1.58 -36.67
N PHE A 9 -5.02 -0.99 -35.49
CA PHE A 9 -4.80 -1.65 -34.19
C PHE A 9 -5.69 -2.88 -33.98
N ALA A 10 -6.92 -2.86 -34.48
CA ALA A 10 -7.85 -3.98 -34.36
C ALA A 10 -7.34 -5.27 -35.05
N GLU A 11 -6.47 -5.14 -36.05
CA GLU A 11 -5.81 -6.27 -36.72
C GLU A 11 -4.44 -6.59 -36.11
N ILE A 12 -3.71 -5.55 -35.70
CA ILE A 12 -2.32 -5.65 -35.22
C ILE A 12 -2.25 -6.21 -33.79
N GLU A 13 -3.05 -5.68 -32.86
CA GLU A 13 -2.92 -6.01 -31.44
C GLU A 13 -3.20 -7.50 -31.15
N PRO A 14 -4.31 -8.11 -31.62
CA PRO A 14 -4.59 -9.53 -31.37
C PRO A 14 -3.55 -10.46 -32.00
N ARG A 15 -3.00 -10.09 -33.17
CA ARG A 15 -1.98 -10.89 -33.85
C ARG A 15 -0.70 -10.96 -33.05
N TRP A 16 -0.22 -9.82 -32.51
CA TRP A 16 1.00 -9.81 -31.70
C TRP A 16 0.79 -10.45 -30.34
N GLN A 17 -0.38 -10.30 -29.72
CA GLN A 17 -0.76 -11.03 -28.50
C GLN A 17 -0.68 -12.54 -28.71
N THR A 18 -1.21 -13.04 -29.84
CA THR A 18 -1.13 -14.45 -30.22
C THR A 18 0.32 -14.88 -30.42
N ALA A 19 1.12 -14.12 -31.17
CA ALA A 19 2.53 -14.42 -31.40
C ALA A 19 3.35 -14.50 -30.10
N TRP A 20 3.13 -13.59 -29.14
CA TRP A 20 3.81 -13.62 -27.84
C TRP A 20 3.42 -14.85 -27.02
N ALA A 21 2.15 -15.26 -27.06
CA ALA A 21 1.66 -16.45 -26.36
C ALA A 21 2.23 -17.74 -26.98
N GLU A 22 2.21 -17.87 -28.31
CA GLU A 22 2.73 -19.05 -29.03
C GLU A 22 4.24 -19.22 -28.81
N THR A 23 5.00 -18.12 -28.82
CA THR A 23 6.45 -18.13 -28.60
C THR A 23 6.85 -18.23 -27.13
N ARG A 24 5.91 -18.02 -26.20
CA ARG A 24 6.15 -17.98 -24.74
C ARG A 24 7.28 -17.04 -24.34
N CYS A 25 7.44 -15.93 -25.07
CA CYS A 25 8.60 -15.05 -24.96
C CYS A 25 8.73 -14.31 -23.60
N PHE A 26 7.69 -14.35 -22.77
CA PHE A 26 7.66 -13.74 -21.43
C PHE A 26 7.87 -14.72 -20.28
N ARG A 27 8.03 -16.02 -20.57
CA ARG A 27 8.29 -17.07 -19.58
C ARG A 27 9.59 -16.81 -18.81
N ALA A 28 9.52 -16.90 -17.49
CA ALA A 28 10.66 -16.72 -16.60
C ALA A 28 11.38 -18.06 -16.36
N ALA A 29 12.65 -18.15 -16.71
CA ALA A 29 13.44 -19.38 -16.58
C ALA A 29 13.63 -19.75 -15.09
N GLN A 30 13.27 -20.97 -14.70
CA GLN A 30 13.51 -21.48 -13.35
C GLN A 30 15.01 -21.73 -13.09
N PRO A 31 15.47 -21.73 -11.82
CA PRO A 31 16.84 -22.10 -11.50
C PRO A 31 17.24 -23.45 -12.10
N GLY A 32 18.32 -23.45 -12.89
CA GLY A 32 18.81 -24.63 -13.60
C GLY A 32 18.27 -24.78 -15.02
N GLU A 33 17.31 -23.96 -15.45
CA GLU A 33 16.90 -23.87 -16.84
C GLU A 33 17.77 -22.89 -17.63
N PRO A 34 17.92 -23.05 -18.96
CA PRO A 34 18.57 -22.06 -19.81
C PRO A 34 17.94 -20.67 -19.67
N GLY A 35 18.76 -19.66 -19.45
CA GLY A 35 18.33 -18.28 -19.18
C GLY A 35 18.34 -17.92 -17.69
N SER A 36 18.42 -18.90 -16.78
CA SER A 36 18.51 -18.65 -15.34
C SER A 36 19.90 -18.19 -14.87
N GLU A 37 20.90 -18.23 -15.74
CA GLU A 37 22.22 -17.64 -15.51
C GLU A 37 22.23 -16.11 -15.62
N LYS A 38 21.18 -15.52 -16.23
CA LYS A 38 21.05 -14.07 -16.38
C LYS A 38 20.72 -13.41 -15.03
N PRO A 39 21.06 -12.13 -14.84
CA PRO A 39 20.60 -11.37 -13.68
C PRO A 39 19.08 -11.43 -13.56
N LYS A 40 18.55 -11.81 -12.40
CA LYS A 40 17.10 -11.91 -12.15
C LYS A 40 16.50 -10.56 -11.78
N VAL A 41 15.22 -10.38 -12.09
CA VAL A 41 14.37 -9.36 -11.46
C VAL A 41 12.96 -9.91 -11.28
N TYR A 42 12.38 -9.69 -10.10
CA TYR A 42 11.02 -10.06 -9.76
C TYR A 42 10.17 -8.79 -9.61
N ILE A 43 9.29 -8.57 -10.59
CA ILE A 43 8.34 -7.46 -10.63
C ILE A 43 6.95 -8.04 -10.39
N LEU A 44 6.21 -7.44 -9.46
CA LEU A 44 4.94 -7.98 -9.02
C LEU A 44 3.90 -6.89 -8.84
N ASP A 45 2.68 -7.21 -9.21
CA ASP A 45 1.48 -6.43 -8.96
C ASP A 45 0.73 -6.95 -7.74
N MET A 46 0.00 -6.07 -7.05
CA MET A 46 -1.14 -6.52 -6.25
C MET A 46 -2.17 -7.20 -7.17
N PHE A 47 -2.18 -8.53 -7.15
CA PHE A 47 -3.10 -9.34 -7.95
C PHE A 47 -4.57 -9.01 -7.64
N PRO A 48 -5.47 -9.02 -8.64
CA PRO A 48 -6.82 -8.49 -8.46
C PRO A 48 -7.75 -9.44 -7.71
N TYR A 49 -8.76 -8.85 -7.08
CA TYR A 49 -9.97 -9.57 -6.66
C TYR A 49 -10.87 -9.78 -7.89
N PRO A 50 -11.16 -11.04 -8.33
CA PRO A 50 -12.03 -11.33 -9.47
C PRO A 50 -13.51 -11.12 -9.08
N SER A 51 -13.85 -9.86 -8.82
CA SER A 51 -15.16 -9.44 -8.33
C SER A 51 -15.99 -8.79 -9.44
N ALA A 52 -17.27 -9.14 -9.52
CA ALA A 52 -18.26 -8.55 -10.44
C ALA A 52 -17.83 -8.50 -11.93
N ALA A 53 -18.25 -7.46 -12.66
CA ALA A 53 -18.25 -7.37 -14.13
C ALA A 53 -16.89 -7.20 -14.85
N GLY A 54 -15.74 -7.41 -14.18
CA GLY A 54 -14.41 -7.18 -14.78
C GLY A 54 -13.60 -6.04 -14.15
N LEU A 55 -12.45 -5.77 -14.75
CA LEU A 55 -11.57 -4.63 -14.48
C LEU A 55 -12.22 -3.30 -14.90
N HIS A 56 -11.66 -2.22 -14.38
CA HIS A 56 -11.87 -0.85 -14.86
C HIS A 56 -10.49 -0.23 -15.12
N VAL A 57 -10.42 0.87 -15.87
CA VAL A 57 -9.15 1.52 -16.23
C VAL A 57 -8.24 1.82 -15.03
N GLY A 58 -8.80 2.23 -13.87
CA GLY A 58 -7.99 2.42 -12.66
C GLY A 58 -7.21 1.19 -12.15
N HIS A 59 -7.62 -0.04 -12.49
CA HIS A 59 -6.82 -1.24 -12.16
C HIS A 59 -5.59 -1.36 -13.08
N LEU A 60 -5.74 -0.93 -14.33
CA LEU A 60 -4.74 -1.11 -15.37
C LEU A 60 -3.53 -0.22 -15.17
N GLU A 61 -3.67 0.93 -14.51
CA GLU A 61 -2.57 1.87 -14.31
C GLU A 61 -1.34 1.20 -13.66
N GLY A 62 -1.53 0.47 -12.55
CA GLY A 62 -0.45 -0.24 -11.88
C GLY A 62 0.14 -1.35 -12.76
N TYR A 63 -0.72 -2.12 -13.42
CA TYR A 63 -0.35 -3.24 -14.30
C TYR A 63 0.39 -2.78 -15.56
N THR A 64 0.05 -1.61 -16.10
CA THR A 64 0.75 -0.96 -17.20
C THR A 64 2.15 -0.52 -16.76
N ALA A 65 2.28 0.04 -15.56
CA ALA A 65 3.57 0.47 -15.02
C ALA A 65 4.54 -0.70 -14.82
N THR A 66 4.10 -1.79 -14.20
CA THR A 66 4.91 -3.01 -14.00
C THR A 66 5.26 -3.68 -15.32
N ASP A 67 4.32 -3.75 -16.28
CA ASP A 67 4.61 -4.30 -17.60
C ASP A 67 5.67 -3.49 -18.37
N ILE A 68 5.60 -2.16 -18.32
CA ILE A 68 6.62 -1.29 -18.92
C ILE A 68 8.00 -1.61 -18.31
N VAL A 69 8.10 -1.71 -16.99
CA VAL A 69 9.36 -2.04 -16.31
C VAL A 69 9.81 -3.46 -16.65
N ALA A 70 8.90 -4.43 -16.71
CA ALA A 70 9.21 -5.82 -17.05
C ALA A 70 9.77 -5.95 -18.46
N ARG A 71 9.14 -5.29 -19.46
CA ARG A 71 9.63 -5.23 -20.84
C ARG A 71 11.00 -4.57 -20.91
N TYR A 72 11.16 -3.42 -20.27
CA TYR A 72 12.44 -2.71 -20.21
C TYR A 72 13.56 -3.59 -19.62
N ARG A 73 13.34 -4.22 -18.46
CA ARG A 73 14.34 -5.09 -17.81
C ARG A 73 14.67 -6.33 -18.65
N ARG A 74 13.68 -6.90 -19.35
CA ARG A 74 13.88 -8.04 -20.27
C ARG A 74 14.79 -7.63 -21.43
N MET A 75 14.53 -6.47 -22.03
CA MET A 75 15.37 -5.90 -23.11
C MET A 75 16.77 -5.52 -22.62
N ARG A 76 16.95 -5.28 -21.32
CA ARG A 76 18.26 -5.10 -20.67
C ARG A 76 18.98 -6.43 -20.37
N GLY A 77 18.46 -7.56 -20.83
CA GLY A 77 19.08 -8.88 -20.74
C GLY A 77 18.84 -9.62 -19.42
N MET A 78 17.84 -9.20 -18.64
CA MET A 78 17.51 -9.83 -17.36
C MET A 78 16.52 -11.00 -17.52
N ASN A 79 16.58 -11.97 -16.60
CA ASN A 79 15.52 -12.97 -16.42
C ASN A 79 14.40 -12.36 -15.55
N VAL A 80 13.27 -12.04 -16.17
CA VAL A 80 12.19 -11.28 -15.53
C VAL A 80 11.08 -12.23 -15.10
N LEU A 81 10.84 -12.35 -13.79
CA LEU A 81 9.61 -12.91 -13.25
C LEU A 81 8.58 -11.80 -13.11
N HIS A 82 7.53 -11.88 -13.92
CA HIS A 82 6.38 -10.98 -13.89
C HIS A 82 5.12 -11.85 -13.93
N PRO A 83 4.61 -12.31 -12.78
CA PRO A 83 3.50 -13.25 -12.71
C PRO A 83 2.17 -12.55 -12.45
N MET A 84 1.06 -13.26 -12.65
CA MET A 84 -0.30 -12.80 -12.32
C MET A 84 -1.12 -13.94 -11.72
N GLY A 85 -2.11 -13.62 -10.91
CA GLY A 85 -3.01 -14.58 -10.27
C GLY A 85 -4.26 -13.92 -9.72
N TRP A 86 -4.99 -14.61 -8.85
CA TRP A 86 -6.33 -14.17 -8.42
C TRP A 86 -6.57 -14.33 -6.92
N ASP A 87 -6.91 -13.23 -6.24
CA ASP A 87 -7.39 -13.23 -4.86
C ASP A 87 -8.90 -13.50 -4.83
N ALA A 88 -9.26 -14.76 -4.97
CA ALA A 88 -10.56 -15.25 -5.39
C ALA A 88 -11.47 -15.67 -4.23
N PHE A 89 -10.93 -15.84 -3.01
CA PHE A 89 -11.72 -16.03 -1.81
C PHE A 89 -12.24 -14.70 -1.23
N GLY A 90 -13.22 -14.79 -0.33
CA GLY A 90 -13.68 -13.66 0.48
C GLY A 90 -14.98 -13.01 0.05
N LEU A 91 -15.32 -11.93 0.76
CA LEU A 91 -16.55 -11.18 0.59
C LEU A 91 -16.78 -10.63 -0.82
N PRO A 92 -15.74 -10.23 -1.61
CA PRO A 92 -15.92 -9.77 -2.99
C PRO A 92 -16.69 -10.73 -3.87
N ALA A 93 -16.19 -11.95 -3.97
CA ALA A 93 -16.79 -13.01 -4.75
C ALA A 93 -18.12 -13.47 -4.16
N GLU A 94 -18.19 -13.63 -2.83
CA GLU A 94 -19.39 -14.13 -2.14
C GLU A 94 -20.61 -13.22 -2.32
N GLN A 95 -20.46 -11.91 -2.11
CA GLN A 95 -21.59 -10.97 -2.29
C GLN A 95 -22.10 -10.94 -3.72
N HIS A 96 -21.18 -10.96 -4.69
CA HIS A 96 -21.57 -10.96 -6.09
C HIS A 96 -22.35 -12.24 -6.41
N ALA A 97 -21.89 -13.40 -5.93
CA ALA A 97 -22.57 -14.67 -6.04
C ALA A 97 -23.98 -14.66 -5.40
N MET A 98 -24.13 -14.04 -4.22
CA MET A 98 -25.42 -13.86 -3.55
C MET A 98 -26.38 -12.96 -4.36
N GLN A 99 -25.87 -11.87 -4.93
CA GLN A 99 -26.66 -10.94 -5.75
C GLN A 99 -27.15 -11.57 -7.06
N THR A 100 -26.36 -12.46 -7.66
CA THR A 100 -26.71 -13.14 -8.93
C THR A 100 -27.42 -14.48 -8.72
N GLY A 101 -27.56 -14.95 -7.47
CA GLY A 101 -28.15 -16.26 -7.16
C GLY A 101 -27.35 -17.45 -7.71
N THR A 102 -26.04 -17.28 -7.95
CA THR A 102 -25.17 -18.31 -8.55
C THR A 102 -24.14 -18.77 -7.51
N HIS A 103 -23.76 -20.04 -7.51
CA HIS A 103 -22.75 -20.55 -6.57
C HIS A 103 -21.41 -19.82 -6.74
N PRO A 104 -20.72 -19.39 -5.66
CA PRO A 104 -19.53 -18.56 -5.75
C PRO A 104 -18.39 -19.19 -6.53
N ARG A 105 -18.23 -20.52 -6.51
CA ARG A 105 -17.23 -21.22 -7.35
C ARG A 105 -17.40 -20.94 -8.85
N VAL A 106 -18.65 -20.97 -9.33
CA VAL A 106 -18.98 -20.77 -10.76
C VAL A 106 -18.76 -19.31 -11.15
N THR A 107 -19.25 -18.38 -10.34
CA THR A 107 -19.11 -16.95 -10.59
C THR A 107 -17.64 -16.51 -10.53
N THR A 108 -16.87 -17.04 -9.58
CA THR A 108 -15.44 -16.76 -9.43
C THR A 108 -14.65 -17.21 -10.65
N ALA A 109 -14.85 -18.45 -11.12
CA ALA A 109 -14.19 -18.95 -12.32
C ALA A 109 -14.50 -18.08 -13.57
N LYS A 110 -15.79 -17.74 -13.76
CA LYS A 110 -16.21 -16.84 -14.85
C LYS A 110 -15.56 -15.46 -14.76
N ASN A 111 -15.44 -14.91 -13.55
CA ASN A 111 -14.80 -13.61 -13.36
C ASN A 111 -13.29 -13.68 -13.60
N ILE A 112 -12.63 -14.73 -13.13
CA ILE A 112 -11.21 -14.99 -13.42
C ILE A 112 -10.98 -15.02 -14.93
N ASP A 113 -11.80 -15.76 -15.68
CA ASP A 113 -11.68 -15.83 -17.14
C ASP A 113 -11.86 -14.46 -17.82
N ASN A 114 -12.82 -13.66 -17.34
CA ASN A 114 -13.05 -12.31 -17.85
C ASN A 114 -11.87 -11.37 -17.53
N PHE A 115 -11.35 -11.40 -16.30
CA PHE A 115 -10.18 -10.60 -15.91
C PHE A 115 -8.94 -11.03 -16.71
N ARG A 116 -8.69 -12.33 -16.85
CA ARG A 116 -7.61 -12.88 -17.68
C ARG A 116 -7.69 -12.35 -19.11
N ARG A 117 -8.87 -12.44 -19.73
CA ARG A 117 -9.12 -11.92 -21.09
C ARG A 117 -8.82 -10.41 -21.18
N GLN A 118 -9.29 -9.60 -20.22
CA GLN A 118 -9.07 -8.14 -20.22
C GLN A 118 -7.58 -7.79 -20.06
N ILE A 119 -6.86 -8.51 -19.19
CA ILE A 119 -5.41 -8.34 -18.99
C ILE A 119 -4.63 -8.76 -20.23
N GLN A 120 -5.02 -9.87 -20.87
CA GLN A 120 -4.41 -10.33 -22.12
C GLN A 120 -4.67 -9.37 -23.28
N ALA A 121 -5.88 -8.78 -23.36
CA ALA A 121 -6.23 -7.79 -24.36
C ALA A 121 -5.40 -6.50 -24.24
N MET A 122 -4.88 -6.18 -23.05
CA MET A 122 -3.93 -5.08 -22.83
C MET A 122 -2.49 -5.41 -23.28
N GLY A 123 -2.22 -6.67 -23.65
CA GLY A 123 -0.90 -7.13 -24.07
C GLY A 123 0.16 -7.08 -22.96
N PHE A 124 -0.22 -7.27 -21.70
CA PHE A 124 0.76 -7.30 -20.61
C PHE A 124 1.65 -8.56 -20.68
N SER A 125 2.95 -8.39 -20.41
CA SER A 125 4.00 -9.41 -20.52
C SER A 125 4.13 -10.29 -19.27
N TYR A 126 3.01 -10.88 -18.86
CA TYR A 126 2.95 -11.83 -17.74
C TYR A 126 3.44 -13.23 -18.14
N ASP A 127 4.04 -13.93 -17.19
CA ASP A 127 4.30 -15.37 -17.26
C ASP A 127 3.05 -16.15 -16.85
N TRP A 128 2.16 -16.38 -17.81
CA TRP A 128 0.90 -17.12 -17.60
C TRP A 128 1.11 -18.60 -17.23
N GLU A 129 2.31 -19.18 -17.43
CA GLU A 129 2.59 -20.52 -16.91
C GLU A 129 2.63 -20.53 -15.38
N ARG A 130 2.71 -19.37 -14.72
CA ARG A 130 2.76 -19.23 -13.26
C ARG A 130 1.46 -18.71 -12.66
N GLU A 131 0.37 -18.75 -13.40
CA GLU A 131 -0.94 -18.34 -12.91
C GLU A 131 -1.35 -19.11 -11.65
N ILE A 132 -1.84 -18.41 -10.63
CA ILE A 132 -2.37 -19.00 -9.40
C ILE A 132 -3.77 -18.48 -9.09
N ASP A 133 -4.58 -19.32 -8.48
CA ASP A 133 -5.91 -18.98 -7.94
C ASP A 133 -5.93 -19.39 -6.46
N THR A 134 -6.23 -18.46 -5.58
CA THR A 134 -6.31 -18.72 -4.13
C THR A 134 -7.42 -19.69 -3.74
N THR A 135 -8.37 -20.00 -4.63
CA THR A 135 -9.44 -20.99 -4.43
C THR A 135 -9.10 -22.39 -4.96
N ASP A 136 -7.98 -22.54 -5.68
CA ASP A 136 -7.50 -23.84 -6.15
C ASP A 136 -7.12 -24.71 -4.93
N PRO A 137 -7.63 -25.96 -4.80
CA PRO A 137 -7.20 -26.89 -3.76
C PRO A 137 -5.68 -27.06 -3.62
N LYS A 138 -4.92 -26.96 -4.73
CA LYS A 138 -3.45 -27.00 -4.72
C LYS A 138 -2.83 -25.79 -4.01
N TYR A 139 -3.46 -24.62 -4.09
CA TYR A 139 -3.06 -23.42 -3.35
C TYR A 139 -3.52 -23.49 -1.90
N VAL A 140 -4.80 -23.82 -1.67
CA VAL A 140 -5.42 -23.96 -0.34
C VAL A 140 -4.62 -24.90 0.56
N ARG A 141 -4.12 -26.01 0.03
CA ARG A 141 -3.27 -26.95 0.78
C ARG A 141 -2.14 -26.24 1.51
N TRP A 142 -1.48 -25.31 0.83
CA TRP A 142 -0.30 -24.62 1.34
C TRP A 142 -0.63 -23.44 2.24
N THR A 143 -1.72 -22.73 1.99
CA THR A 143 -2.20 -21.73 2.95
C THR A 143 -2.60 -22.40 4.27
N GLN A 144 -3.30 -23.54 4.24
CA GLN A 144 -3.61 -24.35 5.43
C GLN A 144 -2.33 -24.84 6.11
N TRP A 145 -1.34 -25.28 5.35
CA TRP A 145 -0.03 -25.68 5.89
C TRP A 145 0.67 -24.51 6.61
N ILE A 146 0.67 -23.30 6.05
CA ILE A 146 1.23 -22.11 6.72
C ILE A 146 0.45 -21.80 8.01
N PHE A 147 -0.89 -21.94 8.00
CA PHE A 147 -1.69 -21.82 9.21
C PHE A 147 -1.26 -22.83 10.28
N LEU A 148 -0.98 -24.09 9.92
CA LEU A 148 -0.44 -25.07 10.85
C LEU A 148 0.90 -24.62 11.46
N LYS A 149 1.77 -23.96 10.68
CA LYS A 149 3.03 -23.39 11.20
C LYS A 149 2.81 -22.23 12.17
N LEU A 150 1.81 -21.39 11.93
CA LEU A 150 1.39 -20.36 12.89
C LEU A 150 0.84 -20.99 14.18
N TYR A 151 0.06 -22.06 14.05
CA TYR A 151 -0.51 -22.81 15.17
C TYR A 151 0.58 -23.50 16.01
N GLU A 152 1.53 -24.21 15.38
CA GLU A 152 2.69 -24.86 16.02
C GLU A 152 3.59 -23.88 16.78
N LYS A 153 3.57 -22.59 16.42
CA LYS A 153 4.32 -21.50 17.07
C LYS A 153 3.52 -20.77 18.15
N ASP A 154 2.36 -21.28 18.55
CA ASP A 154 1.43 -20.64 19.48
C ASP A 154 1.00 -19.22 19.04
N LEU A 155 1.05 -18.93 17.74
CA LEU A 155 0.63 -17.64 17.18
C LEU A 155 -0.84 -17.64 16.81
N ALA A 156 -1.45 -18.79 16.53
CA ALA A 156 -2.90 -18.92 16.34
C ALA A 156 -3.55 -19.42 17.64
N TYR A 157 -4.54 -18.70 18.14
CA TYR A 157 -5.26 -19.06 19.37
C TYR A 157 -6.73 -18.68 19.30
N VAL A 158 -7.52 -19.27 20.19
CA VAL A 158 -8.95 -18.99 20.31
C VAL A 158 -9.21 -18.11 21.52
N ALA A 159 -10.06 -17.09 21.34
CA ALA A 159 -10.52 -16.23 22.43
C ALA A 159 -12.00 -15.85 22.25
N GLU A 160 -12.70 -15.70 23.38
CA GLU A 160 -13.92 -14.88 23.43
C GLU A 160 -13.50 -13.42 23.33
N ALA A 161 -13.88 -12.76 22.24
CA ALA A 161 -13.52 -11.36 22.00
C ALA A 161 -14.76 -10.56 21.60
N PRO A 162 -14.87 -9.28 22.02
CA PRO A 162 -15.85 -8.37 21.46
C PRO A 162 -15.47 -8.08 20.00
N VAL A 163 -16.19 -8.66 19.06
CA VAL A 163 -15.97 -8.51 17.61
C VAL A 163 -16.82 -7.39 17.04
N TRP A 164 -16.34 -6.75 15.98
CA TRP A 164 -17.22 -5.97 15.13
C TRP A 164 -18.05 -6.93 14.28
N TYR A 165 -19.36 -6.86 14.38
CA TYR A 165 -20.28 -7.64 13.58
C TYR A 165 -21.07 -6.70 12.68
N CYS A 166 -21.19 -7.04 11.39
CA CYS A 166 -22.05 -6.30 10.47
C CYS A 166 -23.29 -7.13 10.15
N PRO A 167 -24.48 -6.77 10.67
CA PRO A 167 -25.71 -7.52 10.41
C PRO A 167 -26.08 -7.62 8.93
N ALA A 168 -25.84 -6.55 8.17
CA ALA A 168 -26.11 -6.53 6.72
C ALA A 168 -25.20 -7.49 5.93
N LEU A 169 -23.98 -7.72 6.40
CA LEU A 169 -23.02 -8.64 5.78
C LEU A 169 -23.06 -10.04 6.40
N GLY A 170 -23.69 -10.18 7.57
CA GLY A 170 -23.77 -11.43 8.33
C GLY A 170 -22.41 -11.98 8.77
N THR A 171 -21.42 -11.10 9.04
CA THR A 171 -20.05 -11.54 9.32
C THR A 171 -19.31 -10.58 10.26
N VAL A 172 -18.27 -11.10 10.91
CA VAL A 172 -17.31 -10.29 11.68
C VAL A 172 -16.31 -9.57 10.79
N LEU A 173 -15.87 -8.41 11.27
CA LEU A 173 -14.89 -7.56 10.61
C LEU A 173 -13.68 -7.36 11.54
N ALA A 174 -12.48 -7.34 10.96
CA ALA A 174 -11.27 -6.89 11.65
C ALA A 174 -11.35 -5.38 11.94
N ASN A 175 -10.47 -4.88 12.81
CA ASN A 175 -10.49 -3.45 13.16
C ASN A 175 -10.20 -2.57 11.94
N GLU A 176 -9.36 -3.06 11.04
CA GLU A 176 -8.95 -2.44 9.78
C GLU A 176 -10.10 -2.39 8.75
N GLU A 177 -11.15 -3.19 8.92
CA GLU A 177 -12.32 -3.28 8.04
C GLU A 177 -13.50 -2.41 8.54
N VAL A 178 -13.28 -1.61 9.61
CA VAL A 178 -14.28 -0.73 10.22
C VAL A 178 -13.82 0.72 10.10
N LEU A 179 -14.62 1.52 9.39
CA LEU A 179 -14.39 2.94 9.20
C LEU A 179 -15.04 3.74 10.33
N PRO A 180 -14.32 4.72 10.91
CA PRO A 180 -14.94 5.72 11.77
C PRO A 180 -15.76 6.69 10.90
N THR A 181 -17.05 6.86 11.20
CA THR A 181 -17.92 7.83 10.52
C THR A 181 -18.67 8.69 11.53
N ASN A 182 -19.20 9.83 11.10
CA ASN A 182 -20.00 10.72 11.94
C ASN A 182 -21.30 10.07 12.45
N GLU A 183 -21.79 9.03 11.75
CA GLU A 183 -23.00 8.28 12.10
C GLU A 183 -22.70 7.04 12.97
N GLY A 184 -21.46 6.89 13.44
CA GLY A 184 -20.98 5.71 14.17
C GLY A 184 -20.04 4.82 13.32
N PRO A 185 -19.55 3.70 13.89
CA PRO A 185 -18.65 2.81 13.17
C PRO A 185 -19.43 2.10 12.05
N ARG A 186 -18.81 2.02 10.87
CA ARG A 186 -19.41 1.37 9.70
C ARG A 186 -18.43 0.44 9.02
N SER A 187 -18.95 -0.58 8.35
CA SER A 187 -18.15 -1.47 7.51
C SER A 187 -17.50 -0.67 6.39
N GLU A 188 -16.21 -0.92 6.13
CA GLU A 188 -15.50 -0.39 4.95
C GLU A 188 -16.28 -0.70 3.67
N ARG A 189 -16.88 -1.89 3.65
CA ARG A 189 -17.67 -2.36 2.53
C ARG A 189 -19.17 -2.17 2.70
N GLY A 190 -19.76 -1.40 1.80
CA GLY A 190 -21.20 -1.13 1.77
C GLY A 190 -21.66 -0.06 2.77
N ASN A 191 -20.73 0.46 3.59
CA ASN A 191 -21.01 1.53 4.56
C ASN A 191 -22.19 1.20 5.48
N HIS A 192 -22.29 -0.07 5.91
CA HIS A 192 -23.35 -0.54 6.80
C HIS A 192 -22.97 -0.34 8.27
N PRO A 193 -23.91 0.00 9.17
CA PRO A 193 -23.67 0.02 10.61
C PRO A 193 -23.07 -1.29 11.13
N VAL A 194 -22.15 -1.19 12.08
CA VAL A 194 -21.57 -2.34 12.78
C VAL A 194 -21.81 -2.23 14.28
N GLU A 195 -21.89 -3.37 14.94
CA GLU A 195 -22.10 -3.47 16.38
C GLU A 195 -21.07 -4.38 17.03
N ARG A 196 -20.93 -4.28 18.36
CA ARG A 196 -20.04 -5.17 19.12
C ARG A 196 -20.80 -6.38 19.62
N ARG A 197 -20.30 -7.58 19.35
CA ARG A 197 -20.83 -8.85 19.90
C ARG A 197 -19.70 -9.64 20.55
N PRO A 198 -19.90 -10.29 21.71
CA PRO A 198 -18.96 -11.29 22.20
C PRO A 198 -19.08 -12.55 21.34
N MET A 199 -17.97 -13.01 20.76
CA MET A 199 -17.94 -14.25 19.98
C MET A 199 -16.59 -14.96 20.13
N ARG A 200 -16.61 -16.29 20.08
CA ARG A 200 -15.41 -17.13 19.93
C ARG A 200 -14.78 -16.92 18.56
N GLN A 201 -13.53 -16.44 18.52
CA GLN A 201 -12.79 -16.20 17.28
C GLN A 201 -11.40 -16.83 17.32
N TRP A 202 -10.88 -17.13 16.12
CA TRP A 202 -9.46 -17.33 15.88
C TRP A 202 -8.76 -15.97 15.77
N MET A 203 -7.71 -15.83 16.57
CA MET A 203 -6.85 -14.66 16.65
C MET A 203 -5.43 -15.05 16.24
N LEU A 204 -4.72 -14.18 15.52
CA LEU A 204 -3.29 -14.31 15.27
C LEU A 204 -2.50 -13.30 16.12
N LYS A 205 -1.50 -13.78 16.86
CA LYS A 205 -0.62 -12.99 17.75
C LYS A 205 0.40 -12.14 16.97
N ILE A 206 -0.08 -11.30 16.06
CA ILE A 206 0.77 -10.37 15.31
C ILE A 206 1.51 -9.40 16.23
N THR A 207 0.96 -9.09 17.42
CA THR A 207 1.62 -8.23 18.40
C THR A 207 2.94 -8.80 18.92
N ALA A 208 3.13 -10.13 18.88
CA ALA A 208 4.42 -10.75 19.19
C ALA A 208 5.54 -10.33 18.24
N TYR A 209 5.19 -9.82 17.05
CA TYR A 209 6.12 -9.32 16.04
C TYR A 209 6.10 -7.79 15.92
N ALA A 210 5.36 -7.07 16.78
CA ALA A 210 5.17 -5.61 16.64
C ALA A 210 6.49 -4.82 16.59
N GLU A 211 7.46 -5.15 17.44
CA GLU A 211 8.76 -4.47 17.44
C GLU A 211 9.53 -4.72 16.13
N ARG A 212 9.56 -5.96 15.63
CA ARG A 212 10.25 -6.29 14.37
C ARG A 212 9.53 -5.70 13.16
N LEU A 213 8.20 -5.71 13.16
CA LEU A 213 7.40 -5.04 12.13
C LEU A 213 7.67 -3.53 12.10
N LEU A 214 8.01 -2.93 13.24
CA LEU A 214 8.38 -1.52 13.31
C LEU A 214 9.83 -1.26 12.86
N GLN A 215 10.80 -1.97 13.45
CA GLN A 215 12.23 -1.77 13.20
C GLN A 215 12.62 -2.11 11.76
N ASP A 216 12.09 -3.22 11.22
CA ASP A 216 12.50 -3.72 9.92
C ASP A 216 11.94 -2.86 8.75
N LEU A 217 11.11 -1.84 9.02
CA LEU A 217 10.74 -0.82 8.01
C LEU A 217 11.96 -0.06 7.47
N ASP A 218 13.04 0.02 8.26
CA ASP A 218 14.28 0.70 7.85
C ASP A 218 15.06 -0.11 6.81
N LEU A 219 14.75 -1.40 6.64
CA LEU A 219 15.33 -2.26 5.60
C LEU A 219 14.69 -2.03 4.22
N LEU A 220 13.55 -1.34 4.17
CA LEU A 220 12.67 -1.30 3.00
C LEU A 220 12.88 -0.03 2.15
N GLU A 221 12.90 -0.17 0.84
CA GLU A 221 12.85 0.95 -0.13
C GLU A 221 11.39 1.35 -0.41
N TRP A 222 10.66 1.70 0.66
CA TRP A 222 9.25 2.11 0.59
C TRP A 222 9.10 3.62 0.77
N PRO A 223 8.01 4.24 0.27
CA PRO A 223 7.71 5.65 0.53
C PRO A 223 7.62 5.94 2.03
N GLU A 224 8.19 7.05 2.48
CA GLU A 224 8.22 7.39 3.92
C GLU A 224 6.80 7.55 4.48
N SER A 225 5.88 8.14 3.70
CA SER A 225 4.46 8.26 4.07
C SER A 225 3.82 6.91 4.40
N LEU A 226 4.21 5.85 3.69
CA LEU A 226 3.71 4.50 3.92
C LEU A 226 4.33 3.86 5.16
N LYS A 227 5.64 4.05 5.37
CA LYS A 227 6.30 3.63 6.61
C LYS A 227 5.65 4.32 7.80
N GLU A 228 5.42 5.63 7.73
CA GLU A 228 4.71 6.41 8.76
C GLU A 228 3.30 5.88 9.04
N MET A 229 2.53 5.52 8.01
CA MET A 229 1.22 4.87 8.21
C MET A 229 1.35 3.59 9.05
N GLN A 230 2.32 2.72 8.75
CA GLN A 230 2.56 1.52 9.56
C GLN A 230 3.11 1.84 10.96
N ARG A 231 4.04 2.79 11.11
CA ARG A 231 4.55 3.21 12.43
C ARG A 231 3.43 3.72 13.33
N ASN A 232 2.54 4.55 12.76
CA ASN A 232 1.37 5.10 13.46
C ASN A 232 0.30 4.04 13.77
N TRP A 233 0.15 3.04 12.89
CA TRP A 233 -0.75 1.91 13.12
C TRP A 233 -0.25 0.99 14.22
N ILE A 234 1.03 0.61 14.15
CA ILE A 234 1.69 -0.19 15.18
C ILE A 234 1.69 0.56 16.51
N GLY A 235 1.97 1.87 16.47
CA GLY A 235 1.80 2.81 17.56
C GLY A 235 2.57 2.39 18.81
N LYS A 236 3.89 2.21 18.68
CA LYS A 236 4.76 1.95 19.82
C LYS A 236 4.74 3.14 20.78
N SER A 237 4.50 2.86 22.04
CA SER A 237 4.54 3.82 23.13
C SER A 237 5.41 3.25 24.25
N GLU A 238 6.38 4.03 24.70
CA GLU A 238 7.19 3.69 25.87
C GLU A 238 6.69 4.48 27.07
N GLY A 239 6.44 3.77 28.16
CA GLY A 239 5.88 4.35 29.36
C GLY A 239 6.27 3.57 30.62
N ALA A 240 5.52 3.81 31.68
CA ALA A 240 5.67 3.11 32.95
C ALA A 240 4.34 2.48 33.37
N GLU A 241 4.40 1.26 33.85
CA GLU A 241 3.37 0.72 34.73
C GLU A 241 3.73 1.17 36.16
N VAL A 242 2.87 1.96 36.78
CA VAL A 242 3.05 2.57 38.11
C VAL A 242 2.05 1.96 39.07
N VAL A 243 2.49 1.61 40.28
CA VAL A 243 1.65 0.93 41.27
C VAL A 243 1.22 1.90 42.36
N PHE A 244 -0.09 2.15 42.45
CA PHE A 244 -0.72 2.96 43.49
C PHE A 244 -1.24 2.05 44.60
N ALA A 245 -0.84 2.28 45.85
CA ALA A 245 -1.34 1.51 47.00
C ALA A 245 -2.71 2.06 47.44
N VAL A 246 -3.67 1.19 47.74
CA VAL A 246 -4.97 1.62 48.28
C VAL A 246 -4.78 1.95 49.77
N ASP A 247 -5.21 3.14 50.18
CA ASP A 247 -5.09 3.60 51.57
C ASP A 247 -5.86 2.67 52.51
N GLY A 248 -5.22 2.26 53.61
CA GLY A 248 -5.81 1.33 54.58
C GLY A 248 -6.04 -0.10 54.07
N SER A 249 -5.49 -0.48 52.91
CA SER A 249 -5.64 -1.82 52.33
C SER A 249 -4.30 -2.39 51.81
N LYS A 250 -4.23 -3.71 51.64
CA LYS A 250 -3.11 -4.39 50.96
C LYS A 250 -3.26 -4.37 49.44
N GLU A 251 -4.40 -3.91 48.92
CA GLU A 251 -4.66 -3.82 47.49
C GLU A 251 -3.75 -2.78 46.80
N LYS A 252 -3.40 -3.07 45.55
CA LYS A 252 -2.49 -2.27 44.72
C LYS A 252 -3.07 -2.10 43.33
N ILE A 253 -3.16 -0.88 42.82
CA ILE A 253 -3.69 -0.53 41.50
C ILE A 253 -2.56 -0.20 40.53
N PRO A 254 -2.23 -1.08 39.56
CA PRO A 254 -1.31 -0.72 38.50
C PRO A 254 -2.01 0.20 37.49
N VAL A 255 -1.34 1.27 37.10
CA VAL A 255 -1.76 2.18 36.04
C VAL A 255 -0.68 2.27 34.99
N TYR A 256 -1.04 2.41 33.72
CA TYR A 256 -0.07 2.67 32.67
C TYR A 256 -0.10 4.14 32.26
N THR A 257 1.07 4.75 32.08
CA THR A 257 1.21 6.11 31.55
C THR A 257 2.40 6.24 30.60
N THR A 258 2.23 7.00 29.52
CA THR A 258 3.31 7.45 28.62
C THR A 258 3.94 8.76 29.09
N ARG A 259 3.38 9.37 30.14
CA ARG A 259 3.84 10.59 30.80
C ARG A 259 4.20 10.33 32.27
N PRO A 260 5.11 9.39 32.58
CA PRO A 260 5.50 9.19 33.98
C PRO A 260 6.23 10.41 34.56
N ASP A 261 6.77 11.30 33.71
CA ASP A 261 7.30 12.62 34.07
C ASP A 261 6.30 13.52 34.82
N THR A 262 4.99 13.30 34.64
CA THR A 262 3.95 14.10 35.27
C THR A 262 3.38 13.49 36.55
N LEU A 263 3.95 12.39 37.06
CA LEU A 263 3.41 11.61 38.18
C LEU A 263 3.21 12.41 39.49
N PHE A 264 4.02 13.44 39.73
CA PHE A 264 3.84 14.38 40.86
C PHE A 264 2.58 15.24 40.75
N GLY A 265 2.04 15.40 39.54
CA GLY A 265 0.83 16.15 39.23
C GLY A 265 -0.44 15.31 39.27
N ALA A 266 -0.35 14.00 39.58
CA ALA A 266 -1.53 13.14 39.66
C ALA A 266 -2.36 13.49 40.91
N THR A 267 -3.61 13.92 40.68
CA THR A 267 -4.51 14.41 41.75
C THR A 267 -5.73 13.53 42.00
N TYR A 268 -6.00 12.56 41.11
CA TYR A 268 -6.99 11.51 41.30
C TYR A 268 -6.65 10.31 40.40
N LEU A 269 -7.28 9.17 40.67
CA LEU A 269 -7.15 7.95 39.88
C LEU A 269 -8.52 7.55 39.34
N VAL A 270 -8.58 7.10 38.09
CA VAL A 270 -9.84 6.69 37.45
C VAL A 270 -9.79 5.24 37.01
N LEU A 271 -10.83 4.50 37.35
CA LEU A 271 -11.07 3.12 36.92
C LEU A 271 -12.14 3.10 35.81
N ALA A 272 -11.97 2.19 34.85
CA ALA A 272 -13.05 1.85 33.93
C ALA A 272 -14.24 1.26 34.71
N PRO A 273 -15.50 1.52 34.30
CA PRO A 273 -16.70 0.92 34.90
C PRO A 273 -16.64 -0.60 35.02
N GLU A 274 -16.03 -1.27 34.05
CA GLU A 274 -15.89 -2.73 33.99
C GLU A 274 -14.68 -3.26 34.77
N HIS A 275 -13.89 -2.37 35.38
CA HIS A 275 -12.65 -2.77 36.02
C HIS A 275 -12.94 -3.69 37.23
N PRO A 276 -12.28 -4.86 37.37
CA PRO A 276 -12.63 -5.86 38.39
C PRO A 276 -12.62 -5.38 39.84
N ARG A 277 -11.85 -4.31 40.11
CA ARG A 277 -11.73 -3.72 41.46
C ARG A 277 -12.74 -2.63 41.79
N VAL A 278 -13.62 -2.26 40.85
CA VAL A 278 -14.67 -1.26 41.15
C VAL A 278 -15.52 -1.72 42.31
N ALA A 279 -16.00 -2.98 42.27
CA ALA A 279 -16.88 -3.50 43.31
C ALA A 279 -16.19 -3.63 44.68
N SER A 280 -14.93 -4.06 44.74
CA SER A 280 -14.19 -4.24 46.00
C SER A 280 -13.77 -2.92 46.65
N LEU A 281 -13.48 -1.90 45.85
CA LEU A 281 -13.00 -0.61 46.35
C LEU A 281 -14.12 0.40 46.65
N THR A 282 -15.36 0.07 46.29
CA THR A 282 -16.49 0.97 46.53
C THR A 282 -16.90 0.95 48.00
N SER A 283 -16.91 2.13 48.63
CA SER A 283 -17.36 2.29 50.00
C SER A 283 -18.88 2.04 50.12
N PRO A 284 -19.37 1.63 51.31
CA PRO A 284 -20.79 1.41 51.52
C PRO A 284 -21.67 2.62 51.18
N SER A 285 -21.16 3.85 51.39
CA SER A 285 -21.90 5.09 51.11
C SER A 285 -21.99 5.42 49.61
N GLN A 286 -21.07 4.91 48.78
CA GLN A 286 -21.04 5.17 47.33
C GLN A 286 -21.66 4.03 46.50
N LYS A 287 -21.90 2.87 47.12
CA LYS A 287 -22.34 1.63 46.44
C LYS A 287 -23.50 1.84 45.46
N THR A 288 -24.60 2.45 45.91
CA THR A 288 -25.78 2.66 45.06
C THR A 288 -25.49 3.54 43.84
N ALA A 289 -24.68 4.59 44.01
CA ALA A 289 -24.34 5.51 42.92
C ALA A 289 -23.39 4.85 41.90
N VAL A 290 -22.39 4.09 42.38
CA VAL A 290 -21.44 3.37 41.53
C VAL A 290 -22.13 2.25 40.76
N GLU A 291 -22.94 1.41 41.40
CA GLU A 291 -23.65 0.32 40.72
C GLU A 291 -24.60 0.84 39.62
N LYS A 292 -25.27 1.97 39.88
CA LYS A 292 -26.09 2.65 38.87
C LYS A 292 -25.24 3.13 37.70
N TYR A 293 -24.13 3.83 37.98
CA TYR A 293 -23.26 4.39 36.96
C TYR A 293 -22.58 3.31 36.09
N VAL A 294 -22.13 2.20 36.70
CA VAL A 294 -21.54 1.06 35.99
C VAL A 294 -22.55 0.45 35.03
N ARG A 295 -23.79 0.24 35.49
CA ARG A 295 -24.88 -0.29 34.65
C ARG A 295 -25.16 0.62 33.46
N GLU A 296 -25.31 1.93 33.70
CA GLU A 296 -25.56 2.92 32.65
C GLU A 296 -24.39 3.01 31.65
N SER A 297 -23.15 2.91 32.12
CA SER A 297 -21.95 3.01 31.28
C SER A 297 -21.72 1.76 30.45
N SER A 298 -22.04 0.57 30.99
CA SER A 298 -21.91 -0.71 30.28
C SER A 298 -22.88 -0.84 29.09
N ALA A 299 -23.93 -0.03 29.04
CA ALA A 299 -24.87 0.04 27.92
C ALA A 299 -24.37 0.92 26.76
N LYS A 300 -23.25 1.64 26.94
CA LYS A 300 -22.63 2.49 25.92
C LYS A 300 -21.47 1.78 25.24
N SER A 301 -21.27 2.04 23.96
CA SER A 301 -20.11 1.58 23.19
C SER A 301 -18.83 2.32 23.57
N ASP A 302 -17.65 1.70 23.36
CA ASP A 302 -16.34 2.34 23.54
C ASP A 302 -16.27 3.69 22.78
N LEU A 303 -16.84 3.77 21.58
CA LEU A 303 -16.84 4.99 20.76
C LEU A 303 -17.67 6.11 21.41
N GLU A 304 -18.89 5.80 21.88
CA GLU A 304 -19.75 6.74 22.61
C GLU A 304 -19.11 7.25 23.91
N ARG A 305 -18.14 6.50 24.45
CA ARG A 305 -17.40 6.81 25.67
C ARG A 305 -16.12 7.63 25.42
N THR A 306 -15.66 7.74 24.18
CA THR A 306 -14.42 8.45 23.82
C THR A 306 -14.61 9.97 23.65
N GLU A 307 -13.85 10.62 22.76
CA GLU A 307 -13.88 12.08 22.54
C GLU A 307 -15.21 12.60 22.01
N LEU A 308 -16.04 11.75 21.41
CA LEU A 308 -17.39 12.10 20.95
C LEU A 308 -18.34 12.43 22.11
N ALA A 309 -18.02 12.02 23.34
CA ALA A 309 -18.78 12.38 24.52
C ALA A 309 -18.56 13.85 24.87
N LYS A 310 -19.53 14.72 24.50
CA LYS A 310 -19.52 16.16 24.80
C LYS A 310 -19.44 16.49 26.30
N LYS A 311 -19.82 15.55 27.18
CA LYS A 311 -19.80 15.73 28.63
C LYS A 311 -19.09 14.55 29.28
N LYS A 312 -18.02 14.82 30.03
CA LYS A 312 -17.35 13.81 30.84
C LYS A 312 -18.19 13.52 32.09
N THR A 313 -18.39 12.25 32.39
CA THR A 313 -19.19 11.80 33.54
C THR A 313 -18.38 10.85 34.41
N GLY A 314 -18.69 10.77 35.69
CA GLY A 314 -18.07 9.85 36.63
C GLY A 314 -18.63 10.00 38.04
N VAL A 315 -18.31 9.03 38.89
CA VAL A 315 -18.71 8.98 40.30
C VAL A 315 -17.53 8.58 41.20
N PRO A 316 -17.41 9.17 42.40
CA PRO A 316 -16.37 8.77 43.34
C PRO A 316 -16.71 7.41 43.95
N ILE A 317 -15.72 6.55 44.15
CA ILE A 317 -15.96 5.24 44.79
C ILE A 317 -15.78 5.27 46.31
N GLY A 318 -15.20 6.35 46.86
CA GLY A 318 -14.96 6.51 48.29
C GLY A 318 -13.65 5.91 48.80
N ALA A 319 -12.88 5.22 47.95
CA ALA A 319 -11.51 4.81 48.24
C ALA A 319 -10.50 5.92 47.88
N MET A 320 -9.38 5.92 48.60
CA MET A 320 -8.22 6.75 48.34
C MET A 320 -7.03 5.85 47.98
N VAL A 321 -6.12 6.36 47.16
CA VAL A 321 -4.84 5.71 46.85
C VAL A 321 -3.68 6.63 47.19
N VAL A 322 -2.52 6.04 47.47
CA VAL A 322 -1.28 6.74 47.77
C VAL A 322 -0.48 6.91 46.48
N ASN A 323 -0.17 8.16 46.12
CA ASN A 323 0.71 8.46 45.01
C ASN A 323 2.16 8.07 45.37
N PRO A 324 2.80 7.19 44.59
CA PRO A 324 4.07 6.58 44.99
C PRO A 324 5.26 7.55 45.04
N VAL A 325 5.21 8.71 44.37
CA VAL A 325 6.36 9.63 44.32
C VAL A 325 6.37 10.69 45.42
N ASN A 326 5.20 11.04 45.97
CA ASN A 326 5.06 12.08 46.99
C ASN A 326 4.31 11.62 48.25
N GLY A 327 3.72 10.42 48.26
CA GLY A 327 3.00 9.86 49.40
C GLY A 327 1.62 10.47 49.65
N GLU A 328 1.13 11.35 48.77
CA GLU A 328 -0.16 12.01 48.94
C GLU A 328 -1.32 11.05 48.68
N LYS A 329 -2.42 11.23 49.43
CA LYS A 329 -3.65 10.48 49.25
C LYS A 329 -4.53 11.17 48.21
N ILE A 330 -4.86 10.47 47.13
CA ILE A 330 -5.71 10.97 46.04
C ILE A 330 -6.97 10.10 45.88
N PRO A 331 -8.13 10.68 45.55
CA PRO A 331 -9.38 9.95 45.44
C PRO A 331 -9.44 9.05 44.20
N VAL A 332 -10.16 7.95 44.32
CA VAL A 332 -10.48 7.05 43.20
C VAL A 332 -11.88 7.32 42.67
N TRP A 333 -12.00 7.37 41.35
CA TRP A 333 -13.23 7.58 40.61
C TRP A 333 -13.48 6.46 39.62
N VAL A 334 -14.73 6.32 39.19
CA VAL A 334 -15.12 5.53 38.03
C VAL A 334 -15.67 6.48 36.97
N ALA A 335 -15.15 6.39 35.75
CA ALA A 335 -15.58 7.22 34.64
C ALA A 335 -15.54 6.46 33.32
N ASP A 336 -16.54 6.70 32.48
CA ASP A 336 -16.77 5.96 31.24
C ASP A 336 -15.71 6.25 30.16
N TYR A 337 -15.01 7.39 30.22
CA TYR A 337 -13.93 7.71 29.28
C TYR A 337 -12.67 6.84 29.44
N VAL A 338 -12.56 6.07 30.53
CA VAL A 338 -11.52 5.06 30.71
C VAL A 338 -12.06 3.72 30.24
N LEU A 339 -11.32 3.08 29.33
CA LEU A 339 -11.71 1.82 28.70
C LEU A 339 -10.98 0.66 29.36
N ALA A 340 -11.72 -0.36 29.79
CA ALA A 340 -11.13 -1.58 30.35
C ALA A 340 -10.27 -2.34 29.33
N SER A 341 -10.55 -2.16 28.03
CA SER A 341 -9.83 -2.75 26.90
C SER A 341 -8.48 -2.07 26.60
N TYR A 342 -8.12 -1.00 27.31
CA TYR A 342 -6.88 -0.24 27.10
C TYR A 342 -6.10 -0.03 28.41
N GLY A 343 -4.76 -0.08 28.35
CA GLY A 343 -3.94 0.10 29.54
C GLY A 343 -4.11 -1.05 30.53
N THR A 344 -4.29 -0.72 31.80
CA THR A 344 -4.68 -1.64 32.88
C THR A 344 -6.17 -1.53 33.21
N GLY A 345 -6.95 -0.79 32.41
CA GLY A 345 -8.30 -0.35 32.79
C GLY A 345 -8.33 0.67 33.93
N ALA A 346 -7.17 1.24 34.28
CA ALA A 346 -6.99 2.27 35.29
C ALA A 346 -5.97 3.31 34.81
N VAL A 347 -6.22 4.58 35.09
CA VAL A 347 -5.33 5.70 34.71
C VAL A 347 -5.07 6.60 35.90
N MET A 348 -3.82 7.06 36.04
CA MET A 348 -3.52 8.23 36.85
C MET A 348 -3.99 9.45 36.10
N SER A 349 -4.70 10.37 36.76
CA SER A 349 -5.16 11.58 36.12
C SER A 349 -4.32 12.77 36.54
N VAL A 350 -3.78 13.47 35.54
CA VAL A 350 -2.89 14.63 35.72
C VAL A 350 -3.49 15.85 35.00
N PRO A 351 -4.45 16.56 35.63
CA PRO A 351 -5.27 17.55 34.96
C PRO A 351 -4.50 18.69 34.29
N ALA A 352 -3.35 19.09 34.82
CA ALA A 352 -2.58 20.16 34.20
C ALA A 352 -1.88 19.74 32.89
N HIS A 353 -1.85 18.45 32.55
CA HIS A 353 -1.03 17.88 31.46
C HIS A 353 -1.75 16.84 30.58
N ASP A 354 -3.07 16.65 30.74
CA ASP A 354 -3.94 15.87 29.84
C ASP A 354 -5.30 16.58 29.74
N GLU A 355 -5.77 16.83 28.51
CA GLU A 355 -6.99 17.60 28.27
C GLU A 355 -8.26 16.92 28.79
N ARG A 356 -8.30 15.58 28.79
CA ARG A 356 -9.46 14.81 29.27
C ARG A 356 -9.51 14.87 30.80
N ASP A 357 -8.36 14.72 31.44
CA ASP A 357 -8.22 14.85 32.88
C ASP A 357 -8.54 16.29 33.33
N PHE A 358 -8.13 17.29 32.54
CA PHE A 358 -8.43 18.70 32.78
C PHE A 358 -9.93 18.98 32.74
N ALA A 359 -10.61 18.53 31.69
CA ALA A 359 -12.05 18.71 31.52
C ALA A 359 -12.83 18.02 32.63
N PHE A 360 -12.44 16.81 33.01
CA PHE A 360 -13.05 16.07 34.12
C PHE A 360 -12.81 16.79 35.46
N ALA A 361 -11.57 17.23 35.73
CA ALA A 361 -11.25 17.95 36.96
C ALA A 361 -12.03 19.25 37.09
N LYS A 362 -12.17 20.02 36.01
CA LYS A 362 -13.01 21.23 36.00
C LYS A 362 -14.49 20.92 36.25
N ALA A 363 -15.03 19.86 35.66
CA ALA A 363 -16.43 19.49 35.81
C ALA A 363 -16.79 19.08 37.25
N TYR A 364 -15.84 18.51 37.99
CA TYR A 364 -16.04 17.96 39.33
C TYR A 364 -15.30 18.71 40.45
N GLY A 365 -14.64 19.83 40.14
CA GLY A 365 -13.91 20.64 41.11
C GLY A 365 -12.70 19.93 41.75
N LEU A 366 -12.03 19.06 41.00
CA LEU A 366 -10.87 18.30 41.48
C LEU A 366 -9.59 19.14 41.37
N PRO A 367 -8.56 18.88 42.23
CA PRO A 367 -7.32 19.65 42.22
C PRO A 367 -6.60 19.57 40.87
N ILE A 368 -6.02 20.69 40.44
CA ILE A 368 -5.21 20.81 39.22
C ILE A 368 -3.82 21.26 39.64
N ARG A 369 -2.82 20.38 39.49
CA ARG A 369 -1.42 20.65 39.88
C ARG A 369 -0.53 20.70 38.65
N LYS A 370 0.14 21.84 38.45
CA LYS A 370 1.12 22.05 37.38
C LYS A 370 2.47 21.52 37.84
N VAL A 371 3.07 20.64 37.05
CA VAL A 371 4.38 20.02 37.33
C VAL A 371 5.36 20.14 36.15
N ILE A 372 4.89 20.65 35.01
CA ILE A 372 5.70 20.93 33.83
C ILE A 372 5.39 22.33 33.33
N ARG A 373 6.43 23.08 32.98
CA ARG A 373 6.34 24.41 32.36
C ARG A 373 6.97 24.41 30.97
N PRO A 374 6.48 25.26 30.04
CA PRO A 374 7.17 25.53 28.78
C PRO A 374 8.59 26.04 29.02
N GLU A 375 9.50 25.84 28.06
CA GLU A 375 10.86 26.40 28.12
C GLU A 375 10.87 27.93 28.06
N SER A 376 9.86 28.53 27.42
CA SER A 376 9.67 29.97 27.34
C SER A 376 8.18 30.32 27.35
N GLY A 377 7.81 31.41 28.02
CA GLY A 377 6.44 31.91 28.10
C GLY A 377 5.74 31.60 29.42
N SER A 378 4.46 31.94 29.51
CA SER A 378 3.62 31.65 30.68
C SER A 378 3.16 30.19 30.68
N VAL A 379 2.87 29.64 31.87
CA VAL A 379 2.40 28.26 32.03
C VAL A 379 0.87 28.22 31.83
N PRO A 380 0.37 27.58 30.74
CA PRO A 380 -1.07 27.41 30.54
C PRO A 380 -1.74 26.64 31.68
N ASP A 381 -3.07 26.65 31.73
CA ASP A 381 -3.81 25.85 32.72
C ASP A 381 -3.80 24.35 32.42
N CYS A 382 -3.75 24.00 31.13
CA CYS A 382 -3.46 22.65 30.65
C CYS A 382 -2.31 22.76 29.62
N PHE A 383 -1.19 22.12 29.90
CA PHE A 383 0.01 22.10 29.07
C PHE A 383 0.40 20.65 28.79
N THR A 384 0.08 20.17 27.59
CA THR A 384 0.27 18.77 27.16
C THR A 384 1.61 18.51 26.48
N GLU A 385 2.30 19.56 26.05
CA GLU A 385 3.58 19.46 25.33
C GLU A 385 4.75 19.09 26.25
N ASP A 386 5.91 18.84 25.63
CA ASP A 386 7.17 18.67 26.34
C ASP A 386 7.67 19.99 26.95
N GLY A 387 8.34 19.90 28.09
CA GLY A 387 8.81 21.07 28.82
C GLY A 387 9.82 20.70 29.90
N VAL A 388 9.84 21.50 30.97
CA VAL A 388 10.74 21.33 32.11
C VAL A 388 9.94 21.05 33.38
N ASN A 389 10.30 19.99 34.10
CA ASN A 389 9.69 19.65 35.37
C ASN A 389 9.99 20.70 36.46
N PHE A 390 8.97 21.02 37.25
CA PHE A 390 9.05 21.82 38.48
C PHE A 390 8.03 21.31 39.50
N ASP A 391 8.18 21.66 40.78
CA ASP A 391 7.36 21.13 41.89
C ASP A 391 7.22 19.59 41.85
N SER A 392 8.28 18.93 41.41
CA SER A 392 8.37 17.49 41.12
C SER A 392 9.56 16.83 41.83
N GLY A 393 10.12 17.48 42.86
CA GLY A 393 11.18 16.93 43.70
C GLY A 393 12.41 16.51 42.90
N PHE A 394 12.71 15.21 42.84
CA PHE A 394 13.90 14.70 42.16
C PHE A 394 13.88 14.86 40.63
N LEU A 395 12.76 15.30 40.05
CA LEU A 395 12.64 15.60 38.62
C LEU A 395 12.86 17.09 38.30
N ASP A 396 12.96 17.97 39.30
CA ASP A 396 13.01 19.41 39.09
C ASP A 396 14.18 19.82 38.18
N GLY A 397 13.88 20.66 37.18
CA GLY A 397 14.85 21.14 36.19
C GLY A 397 15.15 20.16 35.06
N LEU A 398 14.65 18.92 35.09
CA LEU A 398 14.82 17.98 33.98
C LEU A 398 13.85 18.29 32.85
N LYS A 399 14.33 18.17 31.60
CA LYS A 399 13.47 18.16 30.40
C LYS A 399 12.72 16.84 30.29
N THR A 400 11.52 16.86 29.71
CA THR A 400 10.62 15.70 29.60
C THR A 400 11.32 14.35 29.27
N PRO A 401 12.19 14.23 28.25
CA PRO A 401 12.82 12.93 27.94
C PRO A 401 13.70 12.39 29.07
N LYS A 402 14.47 13.26 29.74
CA LYS A 402 15.33 12.88 30.87
C LYS A 402 14.49 12.62 32.12
N ALA A 403 13.43 13.40 32.34
CA ALA A 403 12.52 13.22 33.46
C ALA A 403 11.80 11.87 33.38
N LYS A 404 11.29 11.49 32.20
CA LYS A 404 10.68 10.17 31.95
C LYS A 404 11.65 9.03 32.27
N ALA A 405 12.90 9.11 31.81
CA ALA A 405 13.89 8.09 32.12
C ALA A 405 14.18 8.01 33.64
N ALA A 406 14.40 9.17 34.29
CA ALA A 406 14.73 9.24 35.70
C ALA A 406 13.63 8.69 36.62
N VAL A 407 12.36 9.02 36.36
CA VAL A 407 11.23 8.53 37.16
C VAL A 407 10.99 7.04 36.96
N ILE A 408 11.14 6.51 35.74
CA ILE A 408 11.03 5.08 35.46
C ILE A 408 12.08 4.31 36.27
N ASP A 409 13.34 4.73 36.18
CA ASP A 409 14.45 4.10 36.91
C ASP A 409 14.24 4.21 38.43
N TRP A 410 13.68 5.32 38.92
CA TRP A 410 13.35 5.52 40.32
C TRP A 410 12.25 4.56 40.81
N LEU A 411 11.21 4.36 40.00
CA LEU A 411 10.09 3.45 40.27
C LEU A 411 10.56 2.00 40.30
N GLU A 412 11.39 1.59 39.35
CA GLU A 412 11.94 0.23 39.25
C GLU A 412 12.81 -0.11 40.45
N LYS A 413 13.74 0.79 40.83
CA LYS A 413 14.62 0.60 42.00
C LYS A 413 13.87 0.41 43.32
N ARG A 414 12.63 0.90 43.40
CA ARG A 414 11.79 0.82 44.60
C ARG A 414 10.70 -0.26 44.51
N GLY A 415 10.60 -0.97 43.40
CA GLY A 415 9.52 -1.94 43.17
C GLY A 415 8.12 -1.29 43.14
N LEU A 416 8.05 0.01 42.80
CA LEU A 416 6.81 0.80 42.72
C LEU A 416 6.28 0.92 41.29
N GLY A 417 7.01 0.38 40.32
CA GLY A 417 6.62 0.35 38.93
C GLY A 417 7.68 -0.34 38.07
N ARG A 418 7.41 -0.41 36.77
CA ARG A 418 8.33 -0.96 35.77
C ARG A 418 8.17 -0.26 34.44
N ARG A 419 9.25 -0.20 33.66
CA ARG A 419 9.20 0.20 32.26
C ARG A 419 8.28 -0.77 31.51
N GLN A 420 7.40 -0.21 30.69
CA GLN A 420 6.50 -1.00 29.87
C GLN A 420 6.41 -0.39 28.48
N VAL A 421 6.70 -1.21 27.48
CA VAL A 421 6.44 -0.88 26.08
C VAL A 421 5.05 -1.38 25.74
N ARG A 422 4.23 -0.54 25.12
CA ARG A 422 2.92 -0.90 24.60
C ARG A 422 2.84 -0.58 23.11
N TYR A 423 1.97 -1.29 22.43
CA TYR A 423 1.65 -1.06 21.03
C TYR A 423 0.15 -0.75 20.92
N LYS A 424 -0.19 0.13 19.99
CA LYS A 424 -1.58 0.35 19.56
C LYS A 424 -2.10 -0.86 18.79
N LEU A 425 -1.22 -1.57 18.07
CA LEU A 425 -1.53 -2.80 17.36
C LEU A 425 -2.22 -3.81 18.28
N ARG A 426 -3.29 -4.42 17.78
CA ARG A 426 -3.98 -5.52 18.44
C ARG A 426 -3.72 -6.82 17.70
N ASP A 427 -3.94 -7.93 18.39
CA ASP A 427 -3.93 -9.23 17.74
C ASP A 427 -5.02 -9.30 16.66
N TRP A 428 -4.70 -10.01 15.59
CA TRP A 428 -5.47 -9.97 14.37
C TRP A 428 -6.68 -10.92 14.47
N LEU A 429 -7.88 -10.35 14.42
CA LEU A 429 -9.13 -11.12 14.31
C LEU A 429 -9.18 -11.80 12.93
N PHE A 430 -8.95 -13.10 12.92
CA PHE A 430 -8.65 -13.86 11.72
C PHE A 430 -9.86 -14.63 11.18
N SER A 431 -10.68 -15.25 12.03
CA SER A 431 -11.85 -16.02 11.56
C SER A 431 -12.95 -15.15 10.93
N ARG A 432 -13.72 -15.74 10.01
CA ARG A 432 -14.92 -15.17 9.38
C ARG A 432 -16.07 -16.18 9.39
N GLN A 433 -17.28 -15.73 9.69
CA GLN A 433 -18.50 -16.55 9.67
C GLN A 433 -19.09 -16.57 8.25
N ARG A 434 -18.32 -17.05 7.28
CA ARG A 434 -18.68 -17.02 5.84
C ARG A 434 -18.48 -18.38 5.21
N TYR A 435 -19.15 -18.60 4.08
CA TYR A 435 -18.97 -19.80 3.28
C TYR A 435 -17.73 -19.68 2.39
N TRP A 436 -17.62 -18.59 1.63
CA TRP A 436 -16.57 -18.44 0.62
C TRP A 436 -15.27 -17.91 1.20
N GLY A 437 -14.58 -18.78 1.93
CA GLY A 437 -13.24 -18.55 2.46
C GLY A 437 -12.53 -19.88 2.67
N GLU A 438 -11.25 -19.82 3.00
CA GLU A 438 -10.47 -21.01 3.16
C GLU A 438 -10.81 -21.73 4.49
N PRO A 439 -11.13 -23.04 4.50
CA PRO A 439 -11.43 -23.75 5.75
C PRO A 439 -10.24 -23.78 6.69
N PHE A 440 -10.46 -23.54 7.99
CA PHE A 440 -9.42 -23.81 8.98
C PHE A 440 -9.13 -25.32 9.04
N PRO A 441 -7.86 -25.74 9.00
CA PRO A 441 -7.48 -27.15 9.16
C PRO A 441 -7.50 -27.55 10.64
N VAL A 442 -8.64 -27.37 11.32
CA VAL A 442 -8.82 -27.58 12.75
C VAL A 442 -10.09 -28.37 13.03
N VAL A 443 -10.02 -29.25 14.03
CA VAL A 443 -11.15 -30.01 14.55
C VAL A 443 -11.31 -29.82 16.06
N TRP A 444 -12.53 -30.00 16.53
CA TRP A 444 -12.98 -29.79 17.89
C TRP A 444 -13.48 -31.10 18.51
N LYS A 445 -13.19 -31.32 19.79
CA LYS A 445 -13.79 -32.36 20.63
C LYS A 445 -14.20 -31.73 21.96
N GLY A 446 -15.48 -31.39 22.09
CA GLY A 446 -15.94 -30.47 23.14
C GLY A 446 -15.28 -29.10 22.96
N ASP A 447 -14.67 -28.57 24.02
CA ASP A 447 -13.98 -27.27 24.00
C ASP A 447 -12.49 -27.35 23.62
N GLN A 448 -11.98 -28.55 23.33
CA GLN A 448 -10.59 -28.74 22.90
C GLN A 448 -10.49 -28.73 21.38
N HIS A 449 -9.52 -27.99 20.85
CA HIS A 449 -9.21 -27.95 19.42
C HIS A 449 -7.87 -28.62 19.11
N GLN A 450 -7.77 -29.23 17.93
CA GLN A 450 -6.55 -29.85 17.43
C GLN A 450 -6.40 -29.56 15.93
N PRO A 451 -5.18 -29.29 15.43
CA PRO A 451 -4.95 -29.15 14.00
C PRO A 451 -5.15 -30.50 13.30
N LEU A 452 -5.54 -30.46 12.03
CA LEU A 452 -5.44 -31.60 11.13
C LEU A 452 -3.96 -31.95 10.87
N LEU A 453 -3.70 -33.21 10.54
CA LEU A 453 -2.38 -33.64 10.09
C LEU A 453 -2.10 -33.11 8.68
N GLU A 454 -0.84 -32.81 8.35
CA GLU A 454 -0.46 -32.30 7.01
C GLU A 454 -0.90 -33.23 5.86
N LYS A 455 -0.97 -34.54 6.10
CA LYS A 455 -1.45 -35.54 5.13
C LYS A 455 -2.96 -35.48 4.86
N GLU A 456 -3.73 -34.82 5.73
CA GLU A 456 -5.18 -34.63 5.60
C GLU A 456 -5.52 -33.35 4.83
N LEU A 457 -4.52 -32.53 4.47
CA LEU A 457 -4.70 -31.33 3.65
C LEU A 457 -4.81 -31.67 2.15
N PRO A 458 -5.44 -30.84 1.32
CA PRO A 458 -6.28 -29.71 1.71
C PRO A 458 -7.63 -30.16 2.27
N LEU A 459 -8.10 -29.50 3.33
CA LEU A 459 -9.51 -29.52 3.69
C LEU A 459 -10.27 -28.57 2.76
N THR A 460 -11.09 -29.12 1.87
CA THR A 460 -11.88 -28.33 0.91
C THR A 460 -13.27 -27.97 1.46
N LEU A 461 -13.83 -26.86 0.95
CA LEU A 461 -15.22 -26.48 1.23
C LEU A 461 -16.20 -27.57 0.74
N PRO A 462 -17.28 -27.85 1.49
CA PRO A 462 -18.37 -28.69 1.01
C PRO A 462 -19.22 -27.91 -0.01
N GLU A 463 -19.84 -28.62 -0.95
CA GLU A 463 -20.88 -28.01 -1.80
C GLU A 463 -22.12 -27.70 -0.95
N LEU A 464 -22.57 -26.44 -0.98
CA LEU A 464 -23.75 -25.96 -0.27
C LEU A 464 -24.69 -25.20 -1.20
N ALA A 465 -25.96 -25.62 -1.25
CA ALA A 465 -26.99 -24.91 -2.00
C ALA A 465 -27.38 -23.58 -1.33
N ASP A 466 -27.48 -23.57 0.01
CA ASP A 466 -27.76 -22.39 0.81
C ASP A 466 -26.51 -21.96 1.60
N PHE A 467 -25.74 -21.06 1.00
CA PHE A 467 -24.54 -20.44 1.59
C PHE A 467 -24.82 -19.05 2.18
N GLN A 468 -26.08 -18.65 2.35
CA GLN A 468 -26.44 -17.37 2.94
C GLN A 468 -26.06 -17.30 4.43
N PRO A 469 -25.70 -16.11 4.95
CA PRO A 469 -25.48 -15.92 6.38
C PRO A 469 -26.67 -16.38 7.21
N THR A 470 -26.41 -16.96 8.38
CA THR A 470 -27.48 -17.39 9.29
C THR A 470 -27.96 -16.22 10.15
N ALA A 471 -29.25 -16.23 10.53
CA ALA A 471 -29.82 -15.20 11.39
C ALA A 471 -29.20 -15.20 12.81
N SER A 472 -28.73 -16.35 13.28
CA SER A 472 -28.04 -16.50 14.57
C SER A 472 -26.60 -15.97 14.57
N GLY A 473 -26.00 -15.77 13.39
CA GLY A 473 -24.59 -15.43 13.24
C GLY A 473 -23.65 -16.65 13.26
N GLU A 474 -24.19 -17.87 13.27
CA GLU A 474 -23.41 -19.08 13.02
C GLU A 474 -22.86 -19.11 11.58
N PRO A 475 -21.64 -19.62 11.36
CA PRO A 475 -21.08 -19.75 10.01
C PRO A 475 -21.97 -20.61 9.09
N PRO A 476 -22.11 -20.25 7.80
CA PRO A 476 -22.87 -21.06 6.83
C PRO A 476 -22.45 -22.54 6.74
N LEU A 477 -21.17 -22.84 6.99
CA LEU A 477 -20.65 -24.21 7.05
C LEU A 477 -21.33 -25.09 8.12
N GLY A 478 -21.97 -24.48 9.12
CA GLY A 478 -22.81 -25.19 10.09
C GLY A 478 -23.99 -25.94 9.46
N LYS A 479 -24.43 -25.57 8.25
CA LYS A 479 -25.49 -26.26 7.51
C LYS A 479 -25.04 -27.59 6.88
N ALA A 480 -23.73 -27.80 6.71
CA ALA A 480 -23.16 -28.99 6.08
C ALA A 480 -23.00 -30.15 7.09
N GLU A 481 -24.12 -30.81 7.47
CA GLU A 481 -24.12 -31.85 8.53
C GLU A 481 -23.08 -32.97 8.36
N THR A 482 -22.95 -33.51 7.15
CA THR A 482 -22.01 -34.62 6.85
C THR A 482 -20.56 -34.16 6.74
N TRP A 483 -20.33 -32.88 6.41
CA TRP A 483 -19.00 -32.32 6.36
C TRP A 483 -18.54 -31.88 7.76
N LYS A 484 -19.43 -31.31 8.58
CA LYS A 484 -19.03 -30.75 9.87
C LYS A 484 -18.74 -31.82 10.93
N LYS A 485 -19.40 -32.99 10.88
CA LYS A 485 -19.23 -34.09 11.85
C LYS A 485 -18.33 -35.19 11.26
N LEU A 486 -17.23 -35.49 11.94
CA LEU A 486 -16.36 -36.61 11.59
C LEU A 486 -16.86 -37.91 12.23
N PRO A 487 -16.58 -39.08 11.62
CA PRO A 487 -17.02 -40.39 12.15
C PRO A 487 -16.52 -40.71 13.57
N ASP A 488 -15.42 -40.09 13.99
CA ASP A 488 -14.81 -40.28 15.32
C ASP A 488 -15.37 -39.34 16.40
N GLY A 489 -16.43 -38.59 16.08
CA GLY A 489 -17.11 -37.67 16.99
C GLY A 489 -16.45 -36.28 17.10
N ARG A 490 -15.37 -36.02 16.36
CA ARG A 490 -14.81 -34.66 16.23
C ARG A 490 -15.65 -33.80 15.28
N MET A 491 -15.61 -32.48 15.46
CA MET A 491 -16.29 -31.53 14.59
C MET A 491 -15.28 -30.61 13.90
N ARG A 492 -15.46 -30.32 12.60
CA ARG A 492 -14.60 -29.35 11.90
C ARG A 492 -14.86 -27.93 12.41
N GLU A 493 -13.82 -27.09 12.39
CA GLU A 493 -14.01 -25.64 12.54
C GLU A 493 -14.94 -25.12 11.43
N LEU A 494 -15.93 -24.33 11.83
CA LEU A 494 -17.00 -23.86 10.93
C LEU A 494 -16.72 -22.46 10.40
N ASN A 495 -15.87 -21.70 11.08
CA ASN A 495 -15.38 -20.45 10.51
C ASN A 495 -14.47 -20.73 9.31
N THR A 496 -14.32 -19.72 8.46
CA THR A 496 -13.32 -19.70 7.39
C THR A 496 -12.25 -18.67 7.71
N MET A 497 -11.05 -18.87 7.17
CA MET A 497 -9.99 -17.87 7.17
C MET A 497 -10.38 -16.70 6.24
N PRO A 498 -9.87 -15.48 6.50
CA PRO A 498 -10.19 -14.32 5.69
C PRO A 498 -9.47 -14.42 4.34
N GLN A 499 -9.88 -13.63 3.34
CA GLN A 499 -9.22 -13.59 2.02
C GLN A 499 -7.70 -13.33 2.13
N TRP A 500 -7.32 -12.52 3.13
CA TRP A 500 -5.94 -12.21 3.47
C TRP A 500 -5.07 -13.45 3.76
N ALA A 501 -5.64 -14.59 4.16
CA ALA A 501 -4.89 -15.83 4.33
C ALA A 501 -4.21 -16.25 3.03
N GLY A 502 -4.94 -16.18 1.91
CA GLY A 502 -4.39 -16.50 0.59
C GLY A 502 -3.39 -15.45 0.11
N SER A 503 -3.65 -14.16 0.34
CA SER A 503 -2.81 -13.07 -0.15
C SER A 503 -1.58 -12.74 0.71
N CYS A 504 -1.40 -13.31 1.91
CA CYS A 504 -0.20 -13.02 2.73
C CYS A 504 1.12 -13.66 2.22
N TRP A 505 1.06 -14.57 1.24
CA TRP A 505 2.23 -15.37 0.85
C TRP A 505 2.33 -15.70 -0.65
N TYR A 506 1.36 -15.29 -1.46
CA TYR A 506 1.24 -15.62 -2.90
C TYR A 506 2.50 -15.31 -3.74
N TYR A 507 3.23 -14.25 -3.38
CA TYR A 507 4.50 -13.88 -4.01
C TYR A 507 5.57 -14.99 -3.89
N LEU A 508 5.53 -15.81 -2.84
CA LEU A 508 6.38 -17.01 -2.71
C LEU A 508 5.88 -18.13 -3.61
N ARG A 509 4.55 -18.32 -3.73
CA ARG A 509 4.00 -19.40 -4.58
C ARG A 509 4.36 -19.21 -6.04
N PHE A 510 4.35 -17.97 -6.53
CA PHE A 510 4.79 -17.65 -7.90
C PHE A 510 6.23 -18.07 -8.21
N CYS A 511 7.09 -18.22 -7.21
CA CYS A 511 8.45 -18.72 -7.41
C CYS A 511 8.43 -20.17 -7.93
N ASP A 512 7.44 -20.98 -7.53
CA ASP A 512 7.34 -22.41 -7.85
C ASP A 512 5.89 -22.94 -7.79
N PRO A 513 4.99 -22.47 -8.68
CA PRO A 513 3.54 -22.62 -8.52
C PRO A 513 3.03 -24.04 -8.79
N HIS A 514 3.83 -24.88 -9.46
CA HIS A 514 3.48 -26.27 -9.82
C HIS A 514 4.08 -27.30 -8.86
N ASN A 515 4.68 -26.86 -7.76
CA ASN A 515 5.24 -27.78 -6.77
C ASN A 515 4.11 -28.39 -5.92
N ASP A 516 3.86 -29.69 -6.12
CA ASP A 516 2.82 -30.44 -5.39
C ASP A 516 3.34 -31.04 -4.07
N SER A 517 4.67 -31.03 -3.84
CA SER A 517 5.30 -31.61 -2.65
C SER A 517 5.71 -30.59 -1.59
N LEU A 518 5.92 -29.34 -1.99
CA LEU A 518 6.30 -28.21 -1.14
C LEU A 518 5.52 -26.95 -1.55
N PRO A 519 5.33 -25.97 -0.65
CA PRO A 519 4.70 -24.69 -1.02
C PRO A 519 5.56 -23.90 -2.01
N TRP A 520 6.88 -24.05 -1.93
CA TRP A 520 7.88 -23.65 -2.92
C TRP A 520 9.18 -24.43 -2.66
N SER A 521 10.03 -24.59 -3.67
CA SER A 521 11.39 -25.12 -3.46
C SER A 521 12.34 -24.04 -2.90
N ALA A 522 13.30 -24.45 -2.06
CA ALA A 522 14.32 -23.55 -1.52
C ALA A 522 15.22 -22.95 -2.61
N ALA A 523 15.41 -23.65 -3.73
CA ALA A 523 16.18 -23.13 -4.87
C ALA A 523 15.44 -21.99 -5.58
N ALA A 524 14.13 -22.17 -5.84
CA ALA A 524 13.30 -21.14 -6.45
C ALA A 524 13.17 -19.90 -5.57
N GLU A 525 12.89 -20.07 -4.27
CA GLU A 525 12.80 -18.95 -3.33
C GLU A 525 14.11 -18.17 -3.26
N LYS A 526 15.25 -18.84 -3.02
CA LYS A 526 16.55 -18.15 -2.92
C LYS A 526 16.93 -17.41 -4.19
N TYR A 527 16.53 -17.93 -5.35
CA TYR A 527 16.82 -17.29 -6.63
C TYR A 527 15.93 -16.07 -6.86
N TRP A 528 14.59 -16.24 -6.79
CA TRP A 528 13.64 -15.18 -7.12
C TRP A 528 13.52 -14.11 -6.04
N MET A 529 13.71 -14.48 -4.77
CA MET A 529 13.69 -13.54 -3.63
C MET A 529 15.09 -12.98 -3.31
N ALA A 530 16.12 -13.34 -4.10
CA ALA A 530 17.48 -12.83 -3.90
C ALA A 530 17.49 -11.29 -3.87
N GLY A 531 18.34 -10.72 -3.03
CA GLY A 531 18.48 -9.25 -2.95
C GLY A 531 17.44 -8.58 -2.06
N GLY A 532 16.82 -9.31 -1.13
CA GLY A 532 15.96 -8.75 -0.08
C GLY A 532 14.45 -8.82 -0.33
N GLY A 533 14.00 -9.70 -1.24
CA GLY A 533 12.58 -9.92 -1.55
C GLY A 533 12.23 -9.65 -3.01
N VAL A 534 10.96 -9.34 -3.27
CA VAL A 534 10.47 -8.86 -4.58
C VAL A 534 11.14 -7.53 -4.90
N ASP A 535 11.72 -7.40 -6.11
CA ASP A 535 12.54 -6.25 -6.52
C ASP A 535 11.72 -4.99 -6.80
N LEU A 536 10.46 -5.14 -7.26
CA LEU A 536 9.49 -4.06 -7.40
C LEU A 536 8.09 -4.60 -7.19
N TYR A 537 7.42 -4.07 -6.17
CA TYR A 537 6.02 -4.38 -5.89
C TYR A 537 5.16 -3.12 -6.09
N VAL A 538 4.12 -3.19 -6.93
CA VAL A 538 3.23 -2.05 -7.24
C VAL A 538 1.81 -2.36 -6.78
N GLY A 539 1.20 -1.43 -6.06
CA GLY A 539 -0.17 -1.58 -5.59
C GLY A 539 -0.68 -0.38 -4.80
N GLY A 540 -2.00 -0.28 -4.62
CA GLY A 540 -2.63 0.90 -4.02
C GLY A 540 -2.25 1.14 -2.55
N ALA A 541 -2.20 2.41 -2.15
CA ALA A 541 -1.86 2.83 -0.79
C ALA A 541 -2.90 2.40 0.27
N GLU A 542 -4.12 2.05 -0.13
CA GLU A 542 -5.18 1.51 0.74
C GLU A 542 -4.74 0.22 1.46
N HIS A 543 -3.74 -0.48 0.94
CA HIS A 543 -3.23 -1.73 1.51
C HIS A 543 -2.10 -1.54 2.53
N ALA A 544 -1.76 -0.29 2.87
CA ALA A 544 -0.69 0.09 3.80
C ALA A 544 -0.68 -0.69 5.12
N VAL A 545 -1.82 -0.71 5.81
CA VAL A 545 -1.99 -1.28 7.16
C VAL A 545 -2.81 -2.58 7.16
N LEU A 546 -3.17 -3.06 5.97
CA LEU A 546 -3.89 -4.31 5.71
C LEU A 546 -2.90 -5.35 5.18
N HIS A 547 -3.05 -5.73 3.91
CA HIS A 547 -2.21 -6.70 3.21
C HIS A 547 -0.71 -6.54 3.47
N LEU A 548 -0.17 -5.33 3.34
CA LEU A 548 1.26 -5.10 3.49
C LEU A 548 1.76 -5.39 4.91
N LEU A 549 0.94 -5.13 5.93
CA LEU A 549 1.30 -5.45 7.32
C LEU A 549 1.19 -6.97 7.56
N TYR A 550 0.13 -7.61 7.06
CA TYR A 550 -0.11 -9.04 7.25
C TYR A 550 0.90 -9.91 6.50
N ALA A 551 1.23 -9.56 5.25
CA ALA A 551 2.24 -10.25 4.45
C ALA A 551 3.61 -10.20 5.12
N ARG A 552 4.00 -9.04 5.68
CA ARG A 552 5.24 -8.90 6.46
C ARG A 552 5.24 -9.76 7.72
N PHE A 553 4.11 -9.82 8.43
CA PHE A 553 3.97 -10.68 9.61
C PHE A 553 4.15 -12.16 9.26
N TRP A 554 3.41 -12.68 8.27
CA TRP A 554 3.54 -14.08 7.85
C TRP A 554 4.96 -14.39 7.34
N HIS A 555 5.53 -13.49 6.53
CA HIS A 555 6.90 -13.65 6.04
C HIS A 555 7.93 -13.76 7.17
N LYS A 556 7.80 -12.95 8.21
CA LYS A 556 8.70 -13.01 9.38
C LYS A 556 8.59 -14.32 10.14
N VAL A 557 7.39 -14.88 10.27
CA VAL A 557 7.21 -16.22 10.85
C VAL A 557 7.93 -17.27 9.99
N LEU A 558 7.76 -17.20 8.67
CA LEU A 558 8.44 -18.11 7.73
C LEU A 558 9.98 -17.94 7.77
N PHE A 559 10.47 -16.72 7.97
CA PHE A 559 11.90 -16.44 8.12
C PHE A 559 12.47 -17.02 9.42
N ASP A 560 11.73 -16.91 10.52
CA ASP A 560 12.11 -17.49 11.81
C ASP A 560 12.13 -19.03 11.74
N LEU A 561 11.26 -19.61 10.92
CA LEU A 561 11.23 -21.04 10.57
C LEU A 561 12.30 -21.45 9.54
N LYS A 562 13.11 -20.52 9.03
CA LYS A 562 14.15 -20.77 8.01
C LYS A 562 13.62 -21.30 6.68
N LEU A 563 12.37 -20.95 6.34
CA LEU A 563 11.70 -21.33 5.08
C LEU A 563 11.87 -20.29 3.96
N VAL A 564 12.27 -19.07 4.33
CA VAL A 564 12.61 -17.99 3.40
C VAL A 564 13.97 -17.38 3.79
N SER A 565 14.64 -16.81 2.81
CA SER A 565 16.03 -16.35 2.90
C SER A 565 16.21 -14.94 3.48
N HIS A 566 15.16 -14.12 3.44
CA HIS A 566 15.18 -12.72 3.86
C HIS A 566 14.06 -12.40 4.87
N PRO A 567 14.20 -11.37 5.71
CA PRO A 567 13.22 -11.04 6.76
C PRO A 567 12.03 -10.21 6.27
N GLU A 568 12.04 -9.76 5.01
CA GLU A 568 11.02 -8.90 4.42
C GLU A 568 10.66 -9.39 3.00
N PRO A 569 9.36 -9.34 2.62
CA PRO A 569 8.89 -9.90 1.35
C PRO A 569 9.08 -8.97 0.15
N PHE A 570 9.03 -7.65 0.35
CA PHE A 570 9.00 -6.67 -0.75
C PHE A 570 10.10 -5.63 -0.52
N ARG A 571 11.21 -5.74 -1.25
CA ARG A 571 12.35 -4.82 -1.10
C ARG A 571 11.95 -3.38 -1.41
N ARG A 572 11.36 -3.18 -2.60
CA ARG A 572 10.88 -1.88 -3.08
C ARG A 572 9.39 -1.96 -3.35
N LEU A 573 8.66 -0.98 -2.86
CA LEU A 573 7.23 -0.82 -3.09
C LEU A 573 6.95 0.56 -3.66
N VAL A 574 6.05 0.65 -4.63
CA VAL A 574 5.55 1.92 -5.17
C VAL A 574 4.03 1.89 -5.16
N ASN A 575 3.41 2.96 -4.67
CA ASN A 575 1.97 3.10 -4.72
C ASN A 575 1.57 3.91 -5.94
N GLN A 576 0.82 3.30 -6.87
CA GLN A 576 0.18 4.08 -7.92
C GLN A 576 -0.90 4.99 -7.33
N GLY A 577 -1.09 6.14 -7.96
CA GLY A 577 -2.18 7.03 -7.67
C GLY A 577 -3.52 6.41 -8.05
N ILE A 578 -4.60 7.01 -7.56
CA ILE A 578 -5.95 6.57 -7.91
C ILE A 578 -6.38 7.30 -9.19
N ILE A 579 -6.81 6.56 -10.21
CA ILE A 579 -7.56 7.14 -11.33
C ILE A 579 -8.99 7.45 -10.86
N LEU A 580 -9.35 8.72 -10.88
CA LEU A 580 -10.70 9.19 -10.59
C LEU A 580 -11.57 9.10 -11.84
N GLY A 581 -12.88 8.91 -11.67
CA GLY A 581 -13.85 9.05 -12.75
C GLY A 581 -13.94 10.48 -13.29
N GLU A 582 -14.68 10.68 -14.38
CA GLU A 582 -14.91 12.03 -14.95
C GLU A 582 -15.63 12.97 -13.98
N ASP A 583 -16.29 12.40 -12.96
CA ASP A 583 -16.93 13.10 -11.85
C ASP A 583 -15.97 13.46 -10.70
N ASN A 584 -14.65 13.25 -10.87
CA ASN A 584 -13.60 13.44 -9.87
C ASN A 584 -13.79 12.63 -8.57
N ARG A 585 -14.55 11.53 -8.62
CA ARG A 585 -14.69 10.59 -7.50
C ARG A 585 -13.95 9.30 -7.81
N LYS A 586 -13.53 8.57 -6.78
CA LYS A 586 -12.95 7.23 -6.93
C LYS A 586 -13.92 6.36 -7.76
N MET A 587 -13.41 5.71 -8.79
CA MET A 587 -14.22 4.81 -9.60
C MET A 587 -14.75 3.67 -8.73
N SER A 588 -16.06 3.44 -8.77
CA SER A 588 -16.66 2.30 -8.08
C SER A 588 -17.90 1.82 -8.82
N LYS A 589 -18.07 0.49 -8.84
CA LYS A 589 -19.21 -0.15 -9.51
C LYS A 589 -20.54 0.28 -8.89
N SER A 590 -20.58 0.53 -7.58
CA SER A 590 -21.77 1.00 -6.87
C SER A 590 -22.20 2.42 -7.25
N ILE A 591 -21.25 3.30 -7.63
CA ILE A 591 -21.54 4.66 -8.10
C ILE A 591 -21.89 4.66 -9.60
N GLY A 592 -21.48 3.62 -10.33
CA GLY A 592 -21.72 3.51 -11.77
C GLY A 592 -20.82 4.41 -12.61
N ASN A 593 -19.73 4.94 -12.05
CA ASN A 593 -18.76 5.82 -12.72
C ASN A 593 -17.50 5.09 -13.21
N VAL A 594 -17.55 3.75 -13.30
CA VAL A 594 -16.42 2.94 -13.79
C VAL A 594 -16.31 3.02 -15.31
N VAL A 595 -15.09 3.12 -15.82
CA VAL A 595 -14.81 3.03 -17.26
C VAL A 595 -14.31 1.62 -17.57
N ASN A 596 -15.02 0.93 -18.47
CA ASN A 596 -14.68 -0.43 -18.86
C ASN A 596 -13.54 -0.42 -19.89
N PRO A 597 -12.42 -1.14 -19.66
CA PRO A 597 -11.32 -1.18 -20.60
C PRO A 597 -11.68 -1.80 -21.96
N ASP A 598 -12.65 -2.73 -22.03
CA ASP A 598 -13.06 -3.34 -23.30
C ASP A 598 -13.62 -2.32 -24.30
N GLU A 599 -14.35 -1.32 -23.80
CA GLU A 599 -14.90 -0.26 -24.63
C GLU A 599 -13.79 0.64 -25.17
N VAL A 600 -12.84 0.99 -24.30
CA VAL A 600 -11.70 1.83 -24.66
C VAL A 600 -10.76 1.14 -25.66
N ILE A 601 -10.46 -0.16 -25.44
CA ILE A 601 -9.62 -0.94 -26.36
C ILE A 601 -10.30 -1.07 -27.73
N ARG A 602 -11.61 -1.32 -27.76
CA ARG A 602 -12.37 -1.40 -29.02
C ARG A 602 -12.35 -0.10 -29.81
N GLU A 603 -12.40 1.06 -29.13
CA GLU A 603 -12.44 2.37 -29.77
C GLU A 603 -11.06 2.94 -30.12
N HIS A 604 -10.02 2.63 -29.34
CA HIS A 604 -8.72 3.30 -29.43
C HIS A 604 -7.50 2.37 -29.46
N GLY A 605 -7.66 1.09 -29.15
CA GLY A 605 -6.58 0.11 -29.00
C GLY A 605 -5.93 0.12 -27.61
N ALA A 606 -5.36 -1.02 -27.23
CA ALA A 606 -4.62 -1.22 -26.00
C ALA A 606 -3.41 -0.29 -25.88
N ASP A 607 -2.63 -0.09 -26.96
CA ASP A 607 -1.45 0.78 -26.91
C ASP A 607 -1.81 2.23 -26.59
N ALA A 608 -2.93 2.73 -27.12
CA ALA A 608 -3.38 4.09 -26.85
C ALA A 608 -3.78 4.27 -25.38
N LEU A 609 -4.47 3.28 -24.81
CA LEU A 609 -4.84 3.25 -23.39
C LEU A 609 -3.61 3.24 -22.49
N ARG A 610 -2.65 2.35 -22.75
CA ARG A 610 -1.40 2.24 -21.99
C ARG A 610 -0.61 3.55 -21.98
N VAL A 611 -0.40 4.13 -23.17
CA VAL A 611 0.30 5.41 -23.32
C VAL A 611 -0.46 6.53 -22.61
N PHE A 612 -1.78 6.55 -22.71
CA PHE A 612 -2.61 7.56 -22.04
C PHE A 612 -2.46 7.53 -20.52
N GLU A 613 -2.66 6.37 -19.87
CA GLU A 613 -2.56 6.23 -18.41
C GLU A 613 -1.21 6.72 -17.85
N MET A 614 -0.15 6.36 -18.57
CA MET A 614 1.23 6.70 -18.19
C MET A 614 1.62 8.13 -18.56
N PHE A 615 0.91 8.77 -19.50
CA PHE A 615 1.16 10.16 -19.91
C PHE A 615 0.38 11.18 -19.09
N LEU A 616 -0.74 10.78 -18.45
CA LEU A 616 -1.58 11.66 -17.62
C LEU A 616 -0.80 12.39 -16.52
N GLY A 617 0.26 11.79 -16.00
CA GLY A 617 1.11 12.37 -14.96
C GLY A 617 1.97 11.33 -14.26
N PRO A 618 2.72 11.74 -13.22
CA PRO A 618 3.53 10.83 -12.41
C PRO A 618 2.70 9.65 -11.86
N LEU A 619 3.31 8.46 -11.77
CA LEU A 619 2.62 7.23 -11.34
C LEU A 619 1.97 7.37 -9.97
N GLU A 620 2.63 8.03 -9.02
CA GLU A 620 2.20 8.09 -7.61
C GLU A 620 1.06 9.10 -7.37
N GLN A 621 0.71 9.92 -8.38
CA GLN A 621 -0.27 10.98 -8.23
C GLN A 621 -1.67 10.52 -8.62
N MET A 622 -2.65 10.95 -7.84
CA MET A 622 -4.06 10.82 -8.19
C MET A 622 -4.37 11.64 -9.45
N LYS A 623 -5.05 11.03 -10.42
CA LYS A 623 -5.25 11.61 -11.76
C LYS A 623 -6.73 11.52 -12.17
N PRO A 624 -7.33 12.60 -12.70
CA PRO A 624 -8.68 12.54 -13.23
C PRO A 624 -8.70 11.85 -14.59
N TRP A 625 -9.59 10.88 -14.76
CA TRP A 625 -9.87 10.30 -16.08
C TRP A 625 -10.53 11.34 -16.99
N SER A 626 -10.14 11.35 -18.26
CA SER A 626 -10.81 12.15 -19.29
C SER A 626 -10.77 11.41 -20.63
N SER A 627 -11.93 10.98 -21.11
CA SER A 627 -12.03 10.25 -22.38
C SER A 627 -11.53 11.10 -23.57
N LYS A 628 -11.78 12.42 -23.53
CA LYS A 628 -11.24 13.38 -24.52
C LYS A 628 -9.72 13.50 -24.50
N GLY A 629 -9.09 13.24 -23.35
CA GLY A 629 -7.64 13.29 -23.20
C GLY A 629 -6.91 12.21 -24.01
N MET A 630 -7.58 11.12 -24.34
CA MET A 630 -7.00 9.99 -25.08
C MET A 630 -6.57 10.33 -26.50
N GLU A 631 -7.19 11.34 -27.13
CA GLU A 631 -6.87 11.73 -28.50
C GLU A 631 -5.38 12.09 -28.67
N GLY A 632 -4.73 12.60 -27.63
CA GLY A 632 -3.29 12.89 -27.64
C GLY A 632 -2.46 11.64 -27.92
N SER A 633 -2.74 10.56 -27.18
CA SER A 633 -2.06 9.26 -27.32
C SER A 633 -2.38 8.61 -28.67
N VAL A 634 -3.64 8.63 -29.10
CA VAL A 634 -4.06 8.10 -30.42
C VAL A 634 -3.33 8.82 -31.55
N ARG A 635 -3.29 10.16 -31.53
CA ARG A 635 -2.57 10.96 -32.54
C ARG A 635 -1.08 10.68 -32.52
N PHE A 636 -0.47 10.51 -31.35
CA PHE A 636 0.94 10.17 -31.22
C PHE A 636 1.26 8.82 -31.88
N LEU A 637 0.50 7.77 -31.57
CA LEU A 637 0.71 6.44 -32.16
C LEU A 637 0.43 6.43 -33.67
N ALA A 638 -0.60 7.13 -34.13
CA ALA A 638 -0.84 7.30 -35.57
C ALA A 638 0.31 8.01 -36.29
N ARG A 639 1.06 8.88 -35.60
CA ARG A 639 2.27 9.51 -36.17
C ARG A 639 3.44 8.54 -36.23
N VAL A 640 3.62 7.70 -35.21
CA VAL A 640 4.62 6.61 -35.25
C VAL A 640 4.34 5.67 -36.42
N TRP A 641 3.08 5.24 -36.60
CA TRP A 641 2.69 4.40 -37.73
C TRP A 641 3.06 5.02 -39.08
N ARG A 642 2.83 6.33 -39.24
CA ARG A 642 3.18 7.08 -40.46
C ARG A 642 4.68 7.29 -40.67
N LEU A 643 5.52 6.87 -39.72
CA LEU A 643 6.96 6.76 -39.96
C LEU A 643 7.30 5.61 -40.90
N VAL A 644 6.47 4.55 -40.91
CA VAL A 644 6.73 3.35 -41.70
C VAL A 644 5.70 3.05 -42.77
N CYS A 645 4.51 3.63 -42.68
CA CYS A 645 3.43 3.43 -43.64
C CYS A 645 2.86 4.76 -44.15
N GLU A 646 2.30 4.74 -45.34
CA GLU A 646 1.45 5.81 -45.86
C GLU A 646 0.13 5.23 -46.37
N GLU A 647 -0.93 6.05 -46.31
CA GLU A 647 -2.25 5.68 -46.78
C GLU A 647 -2.39 6.17 -48.22
N THR A 648 -2.71 5.26 -49.15
CA THR A 648 -2.99 5.60 -50.55
C THR A 648 -4.32 6.36 -50.66
N GLU A 649 -4.59 6.96 -51.82
CA GLU A 649 -5.90 7.57 -52.10
C GLU A 649 -7.07 6.57 -52.01
N SER A 650 -6.79 5.27 -52.22
CA SER A 650 -7.77 4.19 -52.07
C SER A 650 -7.96 3.73 -50.62
N GLY A 651 -7.24 4.29 -49.64
CA GLY A 651 -7.32 3.93 -48.23
C GLY A 651 -6.47 2.70 -47.85
N GLU A 652 -5.54 2.27 -48.71
CA GLU A 652 -4.66 1.14 -48.42
C GLU A 652 -3.36 1.60 -47.75
N TRP A 653 -2.88 0.82 -46.77
CA TRP A 653 -1.60 1.10 -46.10
C TRP A 653 -0.43 0.46 -46.84
N ILE A 654 0.45 1.26 -47.43
CA ILE A 654 1.68 0.82 -48.09
C ILE A 654 2.93 1.23 -47.29
N PRO A 655 4.07 0.54 -47.44
CA PRO A 655 5.33 0.97 -46.83
C PRO A 655 5.70 2.39 -47.29
N SER A 656 6.17 3.23 -46.37
CA SER A 656 6.51 4.61 -46.69
C SER A 656 7.76 4.67 -47.59
N PRO A 657 7.70 5.39 -48.74
CA PRO A 657 8.82 5.53 -49.66
C PRO A 657 9.96 6.39 -49.12
N THR A 658 9.72 7.11 -48.03
CA THR A 658 10.73 7.92 -47.33
C THR A 658 11.71 7.08 -46.52
N LEU A 659 11.41 5.80 -46.25
CA LEU A 659 12.31 4.90 -45.54
C LEU A 659 13.50 4.51 -46.42
N VAL A 660 14.71 4.68 -45.90
CA VAL A 660 15.97 4.39 -46.63
C VAL A 660 16.93 3.54 -45.81
N ASP A 661 17.68 2.68 -46.50
CA ASP A 661 18.76 1.87 -45.93
C ASP A 661 20.08 2.65 -45.85
N GLU A 662 20.03 3.82 -45.19
CA GLU A 662 21.18 4.71 -45.01
C GLU A 662 21.51 4.89 -43.53
N ALA A 663 22.74 5.32 -43.22
CA ALA A 663 23.12 5.66 -41.86
C ALA A 663 22.44 6.96 -41.41
N PRO A 664 22.06 7.10 -40.13
CA PRO A 664 21.51 8.35 -39.62
C PRO A 664 22.55 9.46 -39.61
N GLU A 665 22.13 10.64 -40.07
CA GLU A 665 22.93 11.88 -39.99
C GLU A 665 23.28 12.23 -38.53
N PRO A 666 24.38 12.96 -38.27
CA PRO A 666 24.85 13.27 -36.91
C PRO A 666 23.77 13.88 -36.00
N GLU A 667 22.91 14.75 -36.52
CA GLU A 667 21.81 15.34 -35.75
C GLU A 667 20.80 14.28 -35.29
N THR A 668 20.47 13.32 -36.16
CA THR A 668 19.58 12.20 -35.85
C THR A 668 20.23 11.25 -34.84
N VAL A 669 21.54 11.01 -34.94
CA VAL A 669 22.30 10.25 -33.94
C VAL A 669 22.20 10.92 -32.56
N LYS A 670 22.41 12.24 -32.47
CA LYS A 670 22.25 12.99 -31.22
C LYS A 670 20.82 12.93 -30.67
N ALA A 671 19.80 13.07 -31.54
CA ALA A 671 18.39 12.95 -31.13
C ALA A 671 18.06 11.56 -30.57
N LEU A 672 18.56 10.49 -31.20
CA LEU A 672 18.42 9.11 -30.73
C LEU A 672 19.16 8.89 -29.41
N ALA A 673 20.37 9.43 -29.26
CA ALA A 673 21.14 9.34 -28.02
C ALA A 673 20.42 10.03 -26.85
N LYS A 674 19.94 11.27 -27.05
CA LYS A 674 19.16 12.02 -26.06
C LYS A 674 17.89 11.28 -25.64
N ALA A 675 17.13 10.77 -26.62
CA ALA A 675 15.91 10.02 -26.34
C ALA A 675 16.22 8.73 -25.59
N THR A 676 17.24 7.98 -26.01
CA THR A 676 17.65 6.73 -25.34
C THR A 676 18.10 7.00 -23.90
N ALA A 677 18.95 8.00 -23.69
CA ALA A 677 19.43 8.39 -22.37
C ALA A 677 18.26 8.78 -21.45
N LYS A 678 17.38 9.67 -21.93
CA LYS A 678 16.25 10.17 -21.17
C LYS A 678 15.23 9.09 -20.85
N VAL A 679 14.81 8.29 -21.83
CA VAL A 679 13.84 7.20 -21.61
C VAL A 679 14.42 6.16 -20.65
N THR A 680 15.71 5.84 -20.77
CA THR A 680 16.38 4.92 -19.84
C THR A 680 16.39 5.47 -18.40
N GLU A 681 16.81 6.72 -18.21
CA GLU A 681 16.83 7.36 -16.88
C GLU A 681 15.43 7.44 -16.27
N ASP A 682 14.44 7.85 -17.06
CA ASP A 682 13.07 8.00 -16.62
C ASP A 682 12.45 6.64 -16.25
N LEU A 683 12.74 5.56 -16.99
CA LEU A 683 12.28 4.21 -16.66
C LEU A 683 12.89 3.67 -15.36
N GLU A 684 14.18 3.97 -15.08
CA GLU A 684 14.80 3.62 -13.78
C GLU A 684 14.11 4.33 -12.59
N LYS A 685 13.58 5.53 -12.84
CA LYS A 685 12.88 6.37 -11.85
C LYS A 685 11.35 6.25 -11.88
N LEU A 686 10.78 5.41 -12.76
CA LEU A 686 9.33 5.27 -12.98
C LEU A 686 8.63 6.58 -13.43
N GLN A 687 9.35 7.44 -14.16
CA GLN A 687 8.86 8.71 -14.71
C GLN A 687 8.30 8.53 -16.14
N PHE A 688 7.26 7.71 -16.28
CA PHE A 688 6.76 7.28 -17.59
C PHE A 688 6.25 8.43 -18.47
N ASN A 689 5.61 9.43 -17.86
CA ASN A 689 5.07 10.59 -18.58
C ASN A 689 6.15 11.40 -19.30
N THR A 690 7.30 11.60 -18.65
CA THR A 690 8.42 12.33 -19.26
C THR A 690 9.19 11.46 -20.25
N ALA A 691 9.20 10.13 -20.08
CA ALA A 691 9.74 9.20 -21.08
C ALA A 691 8.93 9.24 -22.37
N ILE A 692 7.59 9.20 -22.27
CA ILE A 692 6.69 9.36 -23.41
C ILE A 692 6.89 10.72 -24.08
N SER A 693 7.10 11.78 -23.29
CA SER A 693 7.40 13.12 -23.84
C SER A 693 8.69 13.13 -24.66
N ALA A 694 9.73 12.41 -24.22
CA ALA A 694 10.98 12.25 -24.96
C ALA A 694 10.77 11.47 -26.28
N LEU A 695 9.93 10.42 -26.26
CA LEU A 695 9.54 9.69 -27.46
C LEU A 695 8.78 10.58 -28.45
N MET A 696 7.87 11.43 -27.97
CA MET A 696 7.16 12.40 -28.81
C MET A 696 8.13 13.37 -29.50
N VAL A 697 9.15 13.84 -28.79
CA VAL A 697 10.21 14.69 -29.37
C VAL A 697 10.99 13.94 -30.45
N LEU A 698 11.40 12.70 -30.20
CA LEU A 698 12.10 11.88 -31.21
C LEU A 698 11.21 11.63 -32.44
N VAL A 699 9.93 11.32 -32.25
CA VAL A 699 8.97 11.15 -33.35
C VAL A 699 8.79 12.44 -34.14
N ASN A 700 8.76 13.61 -33.49
CA ASN A 700 8.74 14.91 -34.18
C ASN A 700 9.96 15.08 -35.08
N HIS A 701 11.17 14.80 -34.56
CA HIS A 701 12.42 14.85 -35.31
C HIS A 701 12.36 13.95 -36.54
N LEU A 702 12.04 12.67 -36.36
CA LEU A 702 11.97 11.69 -37.46
C LEU A 702 10.88 11.99 -38.47
N THR A 703 9.76 12.61 -38.05
CA THR A 703 8.69 13.04 -38.98
C THR A 703 9.16 14.15 -39.91
N GLY A 704 10.08 15.01 -39.45
CA GLY A 704 10.58 16.15 -40.22
C GLY A 704 11.66 15.81 -41.26
N LEU A 705 12.16 14.57 -41.26
CA LEU A 705 13.18 14.14 -42.22
C LEU A 705 12.57 13.79 -43.58
N GLU A 706 13.17 14.30 -44.65
CA GLU A 706 12.79 13.92 -46.03
C GLU A 706 13.13 12.45 -46.34
N ARG A 707 14.28 11.99 -45.82
CA ARG A 707 14.75 10.61 -45.93
C ARG A 707 14.95 10.05 -44.52
N ARG A 708 14.30 8.95 -44.21
CA ARG A 708 14.22 8.36 -42.86
C ARG A 708 15.06 7.08 -42.79
N PRO A 709 16.22 7.11 -42.12
CA PRO A 709 17.05 5.92 -41.90
C PRO A 709 16.26 4.81 -41.19
N LYS A 710 16.16 3.62 -41.79
CA LYS A 710 15.48 2.48 -41.14
C LYS A 710 16.06 2.15 -39.77
N ALA A 711 17.39 2.25 -39.62
CA ALA A 711 18.07 2.02 -38.35
C ALA A 711 17.60 2.97 -37.22
N ALA A 712 17.29 4.23 -37.55
CA ALA A 712 16.77 5.19 -36.59
C ALA A 712 15.35 4.84 -36.13
N VAL A 713 14.49 4.42 -37.07
CA VAL A 713 13.12 4.00 -36.78
C VAL A 713 13.10 2.66 -36.02
N ALA A 714 14.03 1.75 -36.31
CA ALA A 714 14.22 0.50 -35.56
C ALA A 714 14.71 0.74 -34.12
N GLN A 715 15.50 1.78 -33.88
CA GLN A 715 15.84 2.19 -32.51
C GLN A 715 14.64 2.80 -31.78
N LEU A 716 13.82 3.62 -32.46
CA LEU A 716 12.57 4.13 -31.91
C LEU A 716 11.61 2.99 -31.51
N SER A 717 11.44 1.97 -32.36
CA SER A 717 10.53 0.85 -32.04
C SER A 717 10.94 0.14 -30.75
N LYS A 718 12.24 -0.06 -30.52
CA LYS A 718 12.77 -0.64 -29.27
C LYS A 718 12.51 0.27 -28.05
N LEU A 719 12.66 1.58 -28.17
CA LEU A 719 12.35 2.51 -27.07
C LEU A 719 10.83 2.62 -26.80
N LEU A 720 10.02 2.44 -27.83
CA LEU A 720 8.55 2.48 -27.74
C LEU A 720 7.96 1.19 -27.18
N ALA A 721 8.62 0.04 -27.38
CA ALA A 721 8.12 -1.29 -27.05
C ALA A 721 7.62 -1.47 -25.61
N PRO A 722 8.20 -0.86 -24.57
CA PRO A 722 7.62 -0.92 -23.23
C PRO A 722 6.22 -0.26 -23.14
N PHE A 723 6.01 0.85 -23.84
CA PHE A 723 4.82 1.70 -23.73
C PHE A 723 3.70 1.27 -24.67
N ALA A 724 4.03 1.05 -25.95
CA ALA A 724 3.11 0.65 -27.01
C ALA A 724 3.66 -0.59 -27.73
N PRO A 725 3.64 -1.76 -27.06
CA PRO A 725 4.30 -2.97 -27.53
C PRO A 725 3.76 -3.48 -28.86
N HIS A 726 2.47 -3.37 -29.14
CA HIS A 726 1.88 -3.94 -30.35
C HIS A 726 2.32 -3.16 -31.59
N LEU A 727 2.26 -1.83 -31.54
CA LEU A 727 2.75 -0.97 -32.61
C LEU A 727 4.27 -1.09 -32.77
N ALA A 728 5.01 -1.23 -31.66
CA ALA A 728 6.45 -1.42 -31.72
C ALA A 728 6.86 -2.72 -32.45
N GLU A 729 6.18 -3.84 -32.17
CA GLU A 729 6.38 -5.09 -32.92
C GLU A 729 6.06 -4.91 -34.40
N GLU A 730 4.96 -4.24 -34.70
CA GLU A 730 4.56 -4.02 -36.09
C GLU A 730 5.57 -3.18 -36.86
N VAL A 731 6.05 -2.08 -36.26
CA VAL A 731 7.11 -1.25 -36.85
C VAL A 731 8.39 -2.07 -37.03
N HIS A 732 8.79 -2.84 -36.01
CA HIS A 732 9.99 -3.69 -36.05
C HIS A 732 9.93 -4.71 -37.19
N ALA A 733 8.81 -5.43 -37.32
CA ALA A 733 8.59 -6.42 -38.37
C ALA A 733 8.57 -5.80 -39.77
N ARG A 734 7.92 -4.64 -39.95
CA ARG A 734 7.85 -3.94 -41.24
C ARG A 734 9.19 -3.39 -41.71
N LEU A 735 10.10 -3.09 -40.78
CA LEU A 735 11.48 -2.72 -41.10
C LEU A 735 12.36 -3.91 -41.50
N GLY A 736 11.84 -5.14 -41.39
CA GLY A 736 12.58 -6.36 -41.68
C GLY A 736 13.55 -6.78 -40.57
N GLU A 737 13.39 -6.23 -39.36
CA GLU A 737 14.20 -6.62 -38.22
C GLU A 737 13.87 -8.07 -37.80
N LYS A 738 14.89 -8.79 -37.31
CA LYS A 738 14.72 -10.19 -36.88
C LYS A 738 14.19 -10.26 -35.44
N GLY A 739 13.40 -11.30 -35.17
CA GLY A 739 12.86 -11.58 -33.84
C GLY A 739 11.77 -10.58 -33.40
N LEU A 740 11.43 -10.64 -32.12
CA LEU A 740 10.41 -9.79 -31.51
C LEU A 740 11.04 -8.53 -30.89
N ALA A 741 10.41 -7.37 -31.10
CA ALA A 741 10.80 -6.10 -30.47
C ALA A 741 10.78 -6.20 -28.94
N SER A 742 9.82 -6.93 -28.38
CA SER A 742 9.60 -7.06 -26.93
C SER A 742 10.71 -7.80 -26.17
N VAL A 743 11.61 -8.48 -26.89
CA VAL A 743 12.79 -9.19 -26.32
C VAL A 743 14.09 -8.78 -27.00
N ALA A 744 14.06 -7.76 -27.85
CA ALA A 744 15.25 -7.21 -28.48
C ALA A 744 16.15 -6.52 -27.44
N ALA A 745 17.44 -6.41 -27.73
CA ALA A 745 18.36 -5.69 -26.87
C ALA A 745 17.97 -4.20 -26.76
N TRP A 746 17.98 -3.67 -25.55
CA TRP A 746 17.74 -2.26 -25.29
C TRP A 746 18.76 -1.39 -26.03
N PRO A 747 18.36 -0.27 -26.66
CA PRO A 747 19.28 0.57 -27.42
C PRO A 747 20.41 1.16 -26.57
N THR A 748 21.57 1.32 -27.19
CA THR A 748 22.75 1.97 -26.59
C THR A 748 23.12 3.23 -27.36
N PHE A 749 23.84 4.14 -26.71
CA PHE A 749 24.35 5.35 -27.33
C PHE A 749 25.76 5.64 -26.80
N ARG A 750 26.54 6.44 -27.54
CA ARG A 750 27.86 6.89 -27.08
C ARG A 750 27.68 8.17 -26.26
N LYS A 751 28.45 8.33 -25.18
CA LYS A 751 28.28 9.49 -24.28
C LYS A 751 28.58 10.81 -24.99
N GLU A 752 29.47 10.76 -25.98
CA GLU A 752 29.87 11.89 -26.81
C GLU A 752 28.71 12.41 -27.66
N ASP A 753 27.73 11.55 -28.01
CA ASP A 753 26.54 11.94 -28.78
C ASP A 753 25.52 12.74 -27.92
N LEU A 754 25.73 12.83 -26.60
CA LEU A 754 24.98 13.72 -25.71
C LEU A 754 25.61 15.12 -25.58
N GLU A 755 26.83 15.32 -26.08
CA GLU A 755 27.49 16.62 -26.00
C GLU A 755 26.86 17.60 -27.02
N GLU A 756 26.31 18.68 -26.47
CA GLU A 756 25.94 19.84 -27.28
C GLU A 756 27.19 20.67 -27.60
N GLU A 757 27.29 21.22 -28.80
CA GLU A 757 28.35 22.17 -29.13
C GLU A 757 27.98 23.59 -28.70
N SER A 758 26.68 23.89 -28.66
CA SER A 758 26.13 25.15 -28.20
C SER A 758 24.89 24.97 -27.32
N VAL A 759 24.64 25.93 -26.44
CA VAL A 759 23.49 25.98 -25.54
C VAL A 759 22.77 27.32 -25.72
N GLU A 760 21.44 27.27 -25.74
CA GLU A 760 20.60 28.46 -25.69
C GLU A 760 20.43 28.92 -24.24
N LEU A 761 20.88 30.13 -23.94
CA LEU A 761 20.79 30.76 -22.61
C LEU A 761 19.71 31.83 -22.62
N ALA A 762 18.77 31.74 -21.66
CA ALA A 762 17.76 32.78 -21.46
C ALA A 762 18.40 34.04 -20.86
N VAL A 763 18.13 35.19 -21.48
CA VAL A 763 18.64 36.49 -21.03
C VAL A 763 17.54 37.25 -20.29
N GLN A 764 17.82 37.58 -19.04
CA GLN A 764 16.96 38.36 -18.15
C GLN A 764 17.56 39.75 -17.88
N VAL A 765 16.70 40.72 -17.62
CA VAL A 765 17.08 42.04 -17.10
C VAL A 765 16.26 42.32 -15.84
N ASN A 766 16.93 42.54 -14.71
CA ASN A 766 16.29 42.66 -13.38
C ASN A 766 15.27 41.54 -13.14
N SER A 767 15.69 40.30 -13.43
CA SER A 767 14.92 39.05 -13.29
C SER A 767 13.70 38.90 -14.22
N LYS A 768 13.56 39.75 -15.25
CA LYS A 768 12.51 39.63 -16.29
C LYS A 768 13.11 39.13 -17.60
N LEU A 769 12.51 38.10 -18.21
CA LEU A 769 12.94 37.55 -19.50
C LEU A 769 12.87 38.61 -20.62
N LYS A 770 13.96 38.76 -21.38
CA LYS A 770 14.09 39.75 -22.46
C LYS A 770 14.52 39.17 -23.80
N GLY A 771 15.20 38.04 -23.79
CA GLY A 771 15.65 37.40 -25.01
C GLY A 771 16.36 36.08 -24.73
N ARG A 772 17.03 35.58 -25.75
CA ARG A 772 17.83 34.35 -25.69
C ARG A 772 19.12 34.57 -26.48
N MET A 773 20.19 33.86 -26.11
CA MET A 773 21.45 33.89 -26.83
C MET A 773 22.02 32.47 -26.96
N ILE A 774 22.66 32.18 -28.08
CA ILE A 774 23.31 30.89 -28.34
C ILE A 774 24.80 31.05 -28.04
N LEU A 775 25.34 30.12 -27.24
CA LEU A 775 26.72 30.18 -26.74
C LEU A 775 27.36 28.78 -26.81
N PRO A 776 28.69 28.64 -26.95
CA PRO A 776 29.35 27.35 -26.83
C PRO A 776 29.00 26.66 -25.50
N SER A 777 28.67 25.37 -25.52
CA SER A 777 28.21 24.64 -24.33
C SER A 777 29.23 24.59 -23.19
N LYS A 778 30.52 24.64 -23.54
CA LYS A 778 31.67 24.63 -22.62
C LYS A 778 32.12 26.05 -22.20
N ALA A 779 31.39 27.10 -22.59
CA ALA A 779 31.75 28.48 -22.27
C ALA A 779 31.74 28.72 -20.75
N GLY A 780 32.86 29.23 -20.24
CA GLY A 780 33.00 29.55 -18.82
C GLY A 780 32.19 30.79 -18.41
N LYS A 781 31.96 30.99 -17.11
CA LYS A 781 31.21 32.15 -16.58
C LYS A 781 31.72 33.49 -17.13
N GLU A 782 33.03 33.67 -17.15
CA GLU A 782 33.69 34.91 -17.61
C GLU A 782 33.53 35.12 -19.12
N GLU A 783 33.54 34.03 -19.89
CA GLU A 783 33.35 34.04 -21.33
C GLU A 783 31.90 34.40 -21.69
N ILE A 784 30.93 33.80 -20.99
CA ILE A 784 29.50 34.14 -21.11
C ILE A 784 29.27 35.62 -20.78
N GLU A 785 29.90 36.14 -19.72
CA GLU A 785 29.79 37.56 -19.35
C GLU A 785 30.37 38.49 -20.42
N LYS A 786 31.50 38.13 -21.05
CA LYS A 786 32.05 38.89 -22.17
C LYS A 786 31.11 38.87 -23.37
N MET A 787 30.61 37.69 -23.74
CA MET A 787 29.75 37.51 -24.91
C MET A 787 28.40 38.23 -24.77
N VAL A 788 27.78 38.22 -23.58
CA VAL A 788 26.52 38.94 -23.38
C VAL A 788 26.71 40.46 -23.47
N ARG A 789 27.84 40.99 -22.96
CA ARG A 789 28.14 42.43 -22.95
C ARG A 789 28.35 43.02 -24.34
N VAL A 790 28.80 42.21 -25.29
CA VAL A 790 29.00 42.60 -26.69
C VAL A 790 27.88 42.10 -27.61
N HIS A 791 26.82 41.50 -27.06
CA HIS A 791 25.73 40.95 -27.85
C HIS A 791 24.98 42.07 -28.59
N PRO A 792 24.66 41.91 -29.89
CA PRO A 792 23.99 42.97 -30.67
C PRO A 792 22.68 43.47 -30.04
N GLU A 793 21.94 42.59 -29.38
CA GLU A 793 20.66 42.93 -28.74
C GLU A 793 20.77 43.47 -27.30
N ILE A 794 21.97 43.58 -26.71
CA ILE A 794 22.10 43.98 -25.29
C ILE A 794 21.45 45.34 -25.00
N ARG A 795 21.59 46.30 -25.90
CA ARG A 795 21.00 47.64 -25.77
C ARG A 795 19.47 47.58 -25.82
N THR A 796 18.93 46.68 -26.64
CA THR A 796 17.49 46.41 -26.76
C THR A 796 16.96 45.76 -25.48
N TRP A 797 17.61 44.71 -24.98
CA TRP A 797 17.17 44.00 -23.77
C TRP A 797 17.17 44.91 -22.54
N THR A 798 18.20 45.74 -22.39
CA THR A 798 18.40 46.65 -21.24
C THR A 798 17.62 47.96 -21.35
N GLY A 799 17.00 48.25 -22.50
CA GLY A 799 16.35 49.54 -22.76
C GLY A 799 17.32 50.72 -22.70
N GLY A 800 18.58 50.51 -23.08
CA GLY A 800 19.63 51.53 -23.05
C GLY A 800 20.23 51.85 -21.68
N LYS A 801 19.83 51.15 -20.61
CA LYS A 801 20.39 51.31 -19.26
C LYS A 801 21.76 50.65 -19.12
N ILE A 802 22.60 51.18 -18.25
CA ILE A 802 23.96 50.66 -18.00
C ILE A 802 23.86 49.37 -17.17
N VAL A 803 24.50 48.29 -17.65
CA VAL A 803 24.58 47.03 -16.90
C VAL A 803 25.61 47.16 -15.77
N GLN A 804 25.14 47.22 -14.53
CA GLN A 804 25.97 47.29 -13.33
C GLN A 804 26.59 45.93 -12.99
N LYS A 805 25.83 44.84 -13.17
CA LYS A 805 26.27 43.49 -12.81
C LYS A 805 25.68 42.44 -13.75
N VAL A 806 26.48 41.43 -14.08
CA VAL A 806 26.02 40.25 -14.82
C VAL A 806 26.04 39.05 -13.88
N ILE A 807 24.92 38.33 -13.79
CA ILE A 807 24.80 37.11 -13.01
C ILE A 807 24.61 35.96 -14.00
N VAL A 808 25.61 35.09 -14.07
CA VAL A 808 25.57 33.91 -14.94
C VAL A 808 25.30 32.67 -14.10
N VAL A 809 24.30 31.90 -14.50
CA VAL A 809 24.11 30.51 -14.07
C VAL A 809 24.43 29.64 -15.30
N PRO A 810 25.64 29.04 -15.36
CA PRO A 810 26.09 28.29 -16.54
C PRO A 810 25.05 27.25 -16.99
N GLY A 811 24.79 27.21 -18.29
CA GLY A 811 23.82 26.30 -18.91
C GLY A 811 22.34 26.56 -18.58
N ARG A 812 21.99 27.65 -17.87
CA ARG A 812 20.59 27.98 -17.54
C ARG A 812 20.18 29.40 -17.93
N ILE A 813 20.75 30.42 -17.30
CA ILE A 813 20.33 31.83 -17.49
C ILE A 813 21.49 32.82 -17.36
N VAL A 814 21.33 33.98 -17.97
CA VAL A 814 22.13 35.19 -17.71
C VAL A 814 21.19 36.32 -17.30
N ASN A 815 21.41 36.91 -16.12
CA ASN A 815 20.62 38.04 -15.63
C ASN A 815 21.49 39.31 -15.59
N LEU A 816 21.06 40.33 -16.34
CA LEU A 816 21.67 41.65 -16.38
C LEU A 816 20.99 42.56 -15.34
N VAL A 817 21.76 43.06 -14.39
CA VAL A 817 21.29 44.03 -13.41
C VAL A 817 21.61 45.42 -13.95
N THR A 818 20.57 46.19 -14.27
CA THR A 818 20.65 47.54 -14.87
C THR A 818 20.09 48.60 -13.97
#